data_AF-A0A1S7LML0-F1
#
_entry.id   AF-A0A1S7LML0-F1
#
_cell.length_a   1.000
_cell.length_b   1.000
_cell.length_c   1.000
_cell.angle_alpha   90.00
_cell.angle_beta   90.00
_cell.angle_gamma   90.00
#
_symmetry.space_group_name_H-M   'P 1'
#
loop_
_entity.id
_entity.type
_entity.pdbx_description
1 polymer ?
#
loop_
_entity_poly.entity_id
_entity_poly.type
_entity_poly.pdbx_seq_one_letter_code
_entity_poly.pdbx_strand_id
1 'polypeptide(L)'
;MNLKIKLILPTLILLLITAIILQFVARSALDENSQTLLDDQIQTKLQDIDHNIQRMSNKALLASSIMANLTEVKQAYAELAAGQEKQARAKLHSYMKGFKKRVEQVTGIKNFRVHFHQPPARSFLRIWNGSGGDDLSGFRNTVIKINQDGQPLLGIEVGRGGFVLRGLAPVFNDQGKQVGSVETLLPMSAMIKISKTLANEQLAVLMDENLLSIAKKLQKKNPKQLGKFVFTGKTKAFNTDVIDPAMMAQTLKRSQSFQEDHFYMTYHPIKDFSGKHVGIVIHQLDISKIQAISSSMTTKLLSIVVLIMLISGVFYYLFMQRFISRIARVSREIGSITGGDVTRRLTVPAKPDELDSISLGFNEMVSSLSHTLRRVTLQADSLTAAVRQLIEVKSILTEDADCIRSQAEKTGLITENQVSSISHINDAVENANSHMDTIAGQAEALAQSMDTVAHDAEAVSSNVTTMAAAAEEMSMNVVGMQQSIEQVSGSIQNVTTSVAEVGSALGGIGDQCQLAREESSHATQRTEDAHNAIGQLAHSTQEIGKVVDLINSIADQTNMLALNASIEAAGAGESGKGFAVVANEVKELASQTAEATQTIAQQIDDIQQQTKTVNNATDAVKSIVSRISVANEEIAEAVEGQTLSISEINSAVEEVSGSSNQVNMMASELASAASEVAQSATMAAQGVENIAHSASTSAQSTHEVSASSKESKERISSLFKIAEETTQEVYQVQENMKQVKQLADFMEASVIQFGTVVDMVGNSTENLNTTMISLNWGEAPFDVEAVKKAHLNWLTRLSHVIMKRIELKPEEVTSAHDCELGKWMDSEGQSKFSNMPEFTNATKVHEDIHKLAKDVVIACGEDDLAKAHQLFIDFNAYRISLFEKLDHLFLGGESNDQDLAIPWDEKYSVGVQILDQDHQRLVNYINRLEAAGAVGQSQVALARVVRALLDYTHFHFQREEEMMEQTGYAELDRHKEHHRTLVDQVQKYNERIKNEGLDMIDEVLQFLKGDFLNHILTVDKGYDSHFKKHNIL
;
A
#
# COMPACT_ATOMS: atom_id res chain seq x y z
N MET A 1 -21.81 -6.39 -59.15
CA MET A 1 -21.79 -5.77 -57.82
C MET A 1 -21.59 -4.27 -58.00
N ASN A 2 -22.55 -3.46 -57.57
CA ASN A 2 -22.58 -2.01 -57.79
C ASN A 2 -21.29 -1.35 -57.26
N LEU A 3 -20.81 -0.30 -57.93
CA LEU A 3 -19.65 0.50 -57.49
C LEU A 3 -19.76 0.89 -56.00
N LYS A 4 -21.01 1.04 -55.51
CA LYS A 4 -21.42 1.21 -54.11
C LYS A 4 -20.86 0.18 -53.11
N ILE A 5 -20.77 -1.11 -53.46
CA ILE A 5 -20.41 -2.17 -52.50
C ILE A 5 -18.90 -2.41 -52.45
N LYS A 6 -18.17 -2.14 -53.55
CA LYS A 6 -16.72 -2.36 -53.63
C LYS A 6 -15.88 -1.38 -52.78
N LEU A 7 -16.45 -0.23 -52.42
CA LEU A 7 -15.73 0.81 -51.68
C LEU A 7 -16.06 0.85 -50.17
N ILE A 8 -17.19 0.27 -49.73
CA ILE A 8 -17.69 0.38 -48.34
C ILE A 8 -17.08 -0.65 -47.40
N LEU A 9 -16.85 -1.87 -47.90
CA LEU A 9 -16.57 -3.03 -47.06
C LEU A 9 -15.13 -3.11 -46.49
N PRO A 10 -14.05 -2.78 -47.25
CA PRO A 10 -12.67 -2.94 -46.76
C PRO A 10 -12.28 -1.97 -45.62
N THR A 11 -12.84 -0.76 -45.63
CA THR A 11 -12.49 0.33 -44.70
C THR A 11 -13.08 0.12 -43.31
N LEU A 12 -14.30 -0.41 -43.22
CA LEU A 12 -14.94 -0.78 -41.94
C LEU A 12 -14.23 -1.97 -41.26
N ILE A 13 -13.71 -2.91 -42.06
CA ILE A 13 -12.98 -4.09 -41.54
C ILE A 13 -11.64 -3.67 -40.93
N LEU A 14 -10.90 -2.75 -41.56
CA LEU A 14 -9.59 -2.28 -41.07
C LEU A 14 -9.70 -1.57 -39.71
N LEU A 15 -10.73 -0.74 -39.52
CA LEU A 15 -11.00 -0.05 -38.25
C LEU A 15 -11.29 -1.03 -37.10
N LEU A 16 -12.02 -2.12 -37.38
CA LEU A 16 -12.36 -3.14 -36.38
C LEU A 16 -11.12 -3.90 -35.91
N ILE A 17 -10.27 -4.30 -36.86
CA ILE A 17 -9.04 -5.06 -36.59
C ILE A 17 -8.10 -4.25 -35.70
N THR A 18 -7.94 -2.96 -35.99
CA THR A 18 -7.03 -2.07 -35.25
C THR A 18 -7.47 -1.89 -33.79
N ALA A 19 -8.77 -1.73 -33.55
CA ALA A 19 -9.35 -1.62 -32.21
C ALA A 19 -9.15 -2.88 -31.36
N ILE A 20 -9.33 -4.06 -31.97
CA ILE A 20 -9.13 -5.35 -31.31
C ILE A 20 -7.66 -5.53 -30.91
N ILE A 21 -6.72 -5.18 -31.80
CA ILE A 21 -5.28 -5.27 -31.54
C ILE A 21 -4.88 -4.38 -30.35
N LEU A 22 -5.36 -3.12 -30.32
CA LEU A 22 -4.97 -2.17 -29.27
C LEU A 22 -5.46 -2.61 -27.87
N GLN A 23 -6.70 -3.10 -27.79
CA GLN A 23 -7.25 -3.63 -26.55
C GLN A 23 -6.52 -4.89 -26.08
N PHE A 24 -6.15 -5.77 -27.01
CA PHE A 24 -5.38 -6.97 -26.71
C PHE A 24 -4.01 -6.63 -26.13
N VAL A 25 -3.28 -5.68 -26.74
CA VAL A 25 -1.96 -5.24 -26.25
C VAL A 25 -2.06 -4.59 -24.87
N ALA A 26 -3.03 -3.69 -24.65
CA ALA A 26 -3.19 -3.00 -23.36
C ALA A 26 -3.51 -3.97 -22.21
N ARG A 27 -4.39 -4.95 -22.46
CA ARG A 27 -4.70 -6.00 -21.49
C ARG A 27 -3.49 -6.88 -21.21
N SER A 28 -2.80 -7.32 -22.26
CA SER A 28 -1.59 -8.13 -22.15
C SER A 28 -0.52 -7.45 -21.29
N ALA A 29 -0.30 -6.15 -21.48
CA ALA A 29 0.70 -5.39 -20.72
C ALA A 29 0.34 -5.21 -19.24
N LEU A 30 -0.95 -4.99 -18.92
CA LEU A 30 -1.41 -4.88 -17.53
C LEU A 30 -1.30 -6.22 -16.79
N ASP A 31 -1.67 -7.31 -17.46
CA ASP A 31 -1.55 -8.65 -16.90
C ASP A 31 -0.08 -9.03 -16.66
N GLU A 32 0.82 -8.74 -17.60
CA GLU A 32 2.26 -9.00 -17.49
C GLU A 32 2.93 -8.20 -16.35
N ASN A 33 2.60 -6.91 -16.20
CA ASN A 33 3.11 -6.09 -15.11
C ASN A 33 2.61 -6.56 -13.74
N SER A 34 1.32 -6.94 -13.65
CA SER A 34 0.76 -7.46 -12.41
C SER A 34 1.41 -8.79 -12.02
N GLN A 35 1.67 -9.67 -12.99
CA GLN A 35 2.37 -10.94 -12.76
C GLN A 35 3.82 -10.71 -12.30
N THR A 36 4.53 -9.79 -12.95
CA THR A 36 5.92 -9.46 -12.59
C THR A 36 6.03 -8.93 -11.16
N LEU A 37 5.12 -8.04 -10.74
CA LEU A 37 5.08 -7.52 -9.38
C LEU A 37 4.80 -8.63 -8.35
N LEU A 38 3.87 -9.53 -8.65
CA LEU A 38 3.57 -10.67 -7.77
C LEU A 38 4.76 -11.62 -7.66
N ASP A 39 5.43 -11.91 -8.78
CA ASP A 39 6.61 -12.77 -8.79
C ASP A 39 7.77 -12.18 -7.98
N ASP A 40 8.03 -10.88 -8.07
CA ASP A 40 9.07 -10.19 -7.28
C ASP A 40 8.78 -10.21 -5.77
N GLN A 41 7.52 -9.94 -5.38
CA GLN A 41 7.08 -10.05 -4.00
C GLN A 41 7.24 -11.48 -3.47
N ILE A 42 6.91 -12.47 -4.28
CA ILE A 42 7.08 -13.88 -3.91
C ILE A 42 8.56 -14.25 -3.79
N GLN A 43 9.43 -13.87 -4.72
CA GLN A 43 10.85 -14.19 -4.62
C GLN A 43 11.46 -13.62 -3.34
N THR A 44 11.14 -12.35 -3.04
CA THR A 44 11.53 -11.71 -1.78
C THR A 44 11.02 -12.48 -0.57
N LYS A 45 9.75 -12.92 -0.62
CA LYS A 45 9.14 -13.69 0.45
C LYS A 45 9.78 -15.07 0.67
N LEU A 46 10.12 -15.76 -0.41
CA LEU A 46 10.79 -17.06 -0.33
C LEU A 46 12.18 -16.94 0.30
N GLN A 47 12.93 -15.90 -0.10
CA GLN A 47 14.21 -15.58 0.53
C GLN A 47 14.05 -15.26 2.02
N ASP A 48 13.02 -14.50 2.40
CA ASP A 48 12.73 -14.21 3.80
C ASP A 48 12.42 -15.47 4.62
N ILE A 49 11.68 -16.42 4.06
CA ILE A 49 11.39 -17.70 4.70
C ILE A 49 12.68 -18.51 4.92
N ASP A 50 13.52 -18.63 3.89
CA ASP A 50 14.81 -19.32 3.98
C ASP A 50 15.75 -18.65 5.00
N HIS A 51 15.87 -17.32 4.96
CA HIS A 51 16.64 -16.55 5.93
C HIS A 51 16.11 -16.72 7.35
N ASN A 52 14.79 -16.74 7.55
CA ASN A 52 14.19 -16.96 8.86
C ASN A 52 14.47 -18.36 9.40
N ILE A 53 14.41 -19.38 8.55
CA ILE A 53 14.79 -20.77 8.87
C ILE A 53 16.25 -20.82 9.32
N GLN A 54 17.17 -20.21 8.56
CA GLN A 54 18.60 -20.17 8.88
C GLN A 54 18.87 -19.41 10.18
N ARG A 55 18.29 -18.20 10.34
CA ARG A 55 18.44 -17.36 11.53
C ARG A 55 17.97 -18.08 12.79
N MET A 56 16.84 -18.79 12.72
CA MET A 56 16.35 -19.58 13.84
C MET A 56 17.22 -20.80 14.13
N SER A 57 17.66 -21.51 13.10
CA SER A 57 18.56 -22.68 13.27
C SER A 57 19.89 -22.27 13.91
N ASN A 58 20.45 -21.12 13.51
CA ASN A 58 21.65 -20.55 14.12
C ASN A 58 21.45 -20.17 15.58
N LYS A 59 20.29 -19.58 15.95
CA LYS A 59 19.96 -19.34 17.37
C LYS A 59 19.89 -20.64 18.18
N ALA A 60 19.34 -21.70 17.59
CA ALA A 60 19.32 -23.02 18.22
C ALA A 60 20.74 -23.58 18.40
N LEU A 61 21.62 -23.39 17.40
CA LEU A 61 23.00 -23.84 17.49
C LEU A 61 23.78 -23.09 18.56
N LEU A 62 23.65 -21.76 18.63
CA LEU A 62 24.27 -20.95 19.66
C LEU A 62 23.87 -21.44 21.07
N ALA A 63 22.58 -21.69 21.29
CA ALA A 63 22.09 -22.25 22.54
C ALA A 63 22.73 -23.61 22.84
N SER A 64 22.78 -24.51 21.85
CA SER A 64 23.44 -25.81 21.99
C SER A 64 24.93 -25.70 22.30
N SER A 65 25.64 -24.78 21.66
CA SER A 65 27.07 -24.55 21.90
C SER A 65 27.36 -24.02 23.29
N ILE A 66 26.52 -23.11 23.81
CA ILE A 66 26.61 -22.66 25.21
C ILE A 66 26.40 -23.86 26.15
N MET A 67 25.35 -24.65 25.91
CA MET A 67 25.05 -25.80 26.74
C MET A 67 26.11 -26.90 26.68
N ALA A 68 26.72 -27.14 25.52
CA ALA A 68 27.79 -28.12 25.35
C ALA A 68 29.01 -27.83 26.23
N ASN A 69 29.21 -26.56 26.60
CA ASN A 69 30.37 -26.11 27.36
C ASN A 69 30.11 -25.91 28.85
N LEU A 70 28.87 -26.13 29.33
CA LEU A 70 28.56 -26.03 30.75
C LEU A 70 29.30 -27.11 31.56
N THR A 71 29.82 -26.73 32.73
CA THR A 71 30.57 -27.62 33.62
C THR A 71 29.77 -28.86 34.01
N GLU A 72 28.48 -28.69 34.29
CA GLU A 72 27.56 -29.75 34.69
C GLU A 72 27.27 -30.72 33.54
N VAL A 73 27.27 -30.22 32.30
CA VAL A 73 27.16 -31.07 31.11
C VAL A 73 28.44 -31.91 30.97
N LYS A 74 29.62 -31.31 31.07
CA LYS A 74 30.90 -32.04 31.02
C LYS A 74 31.03 -33.09 32.12
N GLN A 75 30.70 -32.73 33.36
CA GLN A 75 30.68 -33.66 34.50
C GLN A 75 29.71 -34.83 34.27
N ALA A 76 28.51 -34.55 33.76
CA ALA A 76 27.55 -35.61 33.45
C ALA A 76 28.05 -36.56 32.35
N TYR A 77 28.76 -36.06 31.33
CA TYR A 77 29.38 -36.93 30.33
C TYR A 77 30.61 -37.70 30.88
N ALA A 78 31.33 -37.16 31.87
CA ALA A 78 32.41 -37.88 32.56
C ALA A 78 31.87 -39.03 33.43
N GLU A 79 30.81 -38.79 34.21
CA GLU A 79 30.11 -39.83 34.98
C GLU A 79 29.47 -40.89 34.07
N LEU A 80 28.97 -40.46 32.90
CA LEU A 80 28.46 -41.35 31.88
C LEU A 80 29.56 -42.29 31.36
N ALA A 81 30.76 -41.78 31.10
CA ALA A 81 31.92 -42.59 30.68
C ALA A 81 32.37 -43.58 31.77
N ALA A 82 32.13 -43.27 33.05
CA ALA A 82 32.36 -44.17 34.18
C ALA A 82 31.25 -45.24 34.38
N GLY A 83 30.28 -45.35 33.45
CA GLY A 83 29.21 -46.35 33.49
C GLY A 83 28.00 -45.97 34.36
N GLN A 84 27.95 -44.76 34.91
CA GLN A 84 26.91 -44.30 35.84
C GLN A 84 25.75 -43.57 35.14
N GLU A 85 25.23 -44.12 34.03
CA GLU A 85 24.27 -43.45 33.14
C GLU A 85 23.00 -42.93 33.85
N LYS A 86 22.41 -43.72 34.77
CA LYS A 86 21.20 -43.31 35.51
C LYS A 86 21.46 -42.12 36.44
N GLN A 87 22.61 -42.13 37.13
CA GLN A 87 23.00 -41.08 38.06
C GLN A 87 23.36 -39.79 37.31
N ALA A 88 24.19 -39.90 36.27
CA ALA A 88 24.58 -38.79 35.42
C ALA A 88 23.37 -38.10 34.77
N ARG A 89 22.43 -38.89 34.23
CA ARG A 89 21.17 -38.37 33.66
C ARG A 89 20.32 -37.66 34.71
N ALA A 90 20.18 -38.23 35.91
CA ALA A 90 19.36 -37.64 36.97
C ALA A 90 19.93 -36.29 37.43
N LYS A 91 21.25 -36.22 37.65
CA LYS A 91 21.95 -34.97 38.00
C LYS A 91 21.79 -33.91 36.92
N LEU A 92 22.10 -34.27 35.67
CA LEU A 92 21.97 -33.32 34.56
C LEU A 92 20.53 -32.89 34.32
N HIS A 93 19.56 -33.80 34.44
CA HIS A 93 18.14 -33.46 34.31
C HIS A 93 17.69 -32.47 35.38
N SER A 94 18.15 -32.66 36.62
CA SER A 94 17.84 -31.74 37.72
C SER A 94 18.32 -30.33 37.39
N TYR A 95 19.59 -30.21 36.99
CA TYR A 95 20.19 -28.94 36.59
C TYR A 95 19.47 -28.31 35.39
N MET A 96 19.29 -29.08 34.32
CA MET A 96 18.72 -28.59 33.06
C MET A 96 17.24 -28.26 33.16
N LYS A 97 16.49 -28.88 34.08
CA LYS A 97 15.09 -28.52 34.35
C LYS A 97 14.98 -27.10 34.90
N GLY A 98 15.91 -26.71 35.79
CA GLY A 98 16.02 -25.34 36.29
C GLY A 98 16.41 -24.35 35.20
N PHE A 99 17.44 -24.71 34.42
CA PHE A 99 17.89 -23.91 33.27
C PHE A 99 16.75 -23.66 32.26
N LYS A 100 16.02 -24.72 31.88
CA LYS A 100 14.86 -24.63 30.98
C LYS A 100 13.85 -23.60 31.46
N LYS A 101 13.45 -23.68 32.74
CA LYS A 101 12.43 -22.81 33.32
C LYS A 101 12.85 -21.35 33.22
N ARG A 102 14.11 -21.03 33.55
CA ARG A 102 14.67 -19.68 33.44
C ARG A 102 14.68 -19.18 32.00
N VAL A 103 15.13 -19.99 31.05
CA VAL A 103 15.14 -19.60 29.63
C VAL A 103 13.73 -19.32 29.10
N GLU A 104 12.75 -20.16 29.43
CA GLU A 104 11.35 -19.94 29.00
C GLU A 104 10.73 -18.69 29.63
N GLN A 105 11.09 -18.39 30.88
CA GLN A 105 10.64 -17.19 31.59
C GLN A 105 11.22 -15.91 30.97
N VAL A 106 12.54 -15.88 30.72
CA VAL A 106 13.24 -14.69 30.22
C VAL A 106 12.94 -14.44 28.74
N THR A 107 12.98 -15.48 27.92
CA THR A 107 12.85 -15.31 26.45
C THR A 107 11.41 -15.29 25.95
N GLY A 108 10.44 -15.65 26.81
CA GLY A 108 9.05 -15.88 26.42
C GLY A 108 8.84 -17.08 25.47
N ILE A 109 9.91 -17.82 25.10
CA ILE A 109 9.85 -19.00 24.25
C ILE A 109 9.26 -20.15 25.06
N LYS A 110 7.95 -20.37 24.92
CA LYS A 110 7.27 -21.51 25.57
C LYS A 110 7.72 -22.83 24.95
N ASN A 111 7.97 -23.84 25.79
CA ASN A 111 8.45 -25.16 25.40
C ASN A 111 9.89 -25.15 24.83
N PHE A 112 10.82 -24.47 25.50
CA PHE A 112 12.25 -24.57 25.21
C PHE A 112 12.70 -26.03 25.39
N ARG A 113 13.29 -26.61 24.35
CA ARG A 113 13.60 -28.04 24.31
C ARG A 113 15.06 -28.24 23.94
N VAL A 114 15.73 -29.04 24.75
CA VAL A 114 17.13 -29.42 24.61
C VAL A 114 17.23 -30.92 24.80
N HIS A 115 18.02 -31.57 23.96
CA HIS A 115 18.20 -33.00 23.98
C HIS A 115 19.69 -33.33 23.88
N PHE A 116 20.20 -34.03 24.87
CA PHE A 116 21.57 -34.54 24.94
C PHE A 116 21.63 -35.99 24.43
N HIS A 117 22.71 -36.35 23.75
CA HIS A 117 22.87 -37.65 23.08
C HIS A 117 24.23 -38.31 23.34
N GLN A 118 24.23 -39.64 23.38
CA GLN A 118 25.43 -40.47 23.43
C GLN A 118 25.79 -40.96 22.00
N PRO A 119 27.08 -41.09 21.66
CA PRO A 119 27.49 -41.69 20.39
C PRO A 119 27.09 -43.17 20.28
N PRO A 120 26.75 -43.68 19.08
CA PRO A 120 26.59 -42.94 17.83
C PRO A 120 25.24 -42.20 17.75
N ALA A 121 24.14 -42.76 18.30
CA ALA A 121 22.83 -42.11 18.31
C ALA A 121 21.90 -42.69 19.39
N ARG A 122 22.25 -42.50 20.66
CA ARG A 122 21.39 -42.89 21.79
C ARG A 122 20.96 -41.67 22.59
N SER A 123 19.72 -41.62 23.06
CA SER A 123 19.25 -40.49 23.85
C SER A 123 19.93 -40.48 25.22
N PHE A 124 20.67 -39.43 25.57
CA PHE A 124 21.17 -39.27 26.94
C PHE A 124 20.12 -38.62 27.84
N LEU A 125 19.61 -37.44 27.47
CA LEU A 125 18.65 -36.71 28.30
C LEU A 125 17.78 -35.75 27.46
N ARG A 126 16.46 -35.81 27.64
CA ARG A 126 15.52 -34.79 27.16
C ARG A 126 15.03 -33.92 28.30
N ILE A 127 15.35 -32.63 28.26
CA ILE A 127 15.08 -31.74 29.40
C ILE A 127 13.58 -31.53 29.69
N TRP A 128 12.70 -31.79 28.72
CA TRP A 128 11.26 -31.54 28.86
C TRP A 128 10.49 -32.69 29.52
N ASN A 129 11.11 -33.85 29.72
CA ASN A 129 10.46 -34.99 30.37
C ASN A 129 11.42 -35.91 31.15
N GLY A 130 12.72 -35.61 31.19
CA GLY A 130 13.73 -36.40 31.90
C GLY A 130 14.05 -37.75 31.29
N SER A 131 13.42 -38.11 30.18
CA SER A 131 13.59 -39.43 29.55
C SER A 131 14.89 -39.53 28.75
N GLY A 132 15.44 -40.74 28.67
CA GLY A 132 16.59 -41.10 27.85
C GLY A 132 16.83 -42.61 27.87
N GLY A 133 17.85 -43.06 27.15
CA GLY A 133 18.28 -44.45 27.05
C GLY A 133 17.73 -45.20 25.84
N ASP A 134 16.77 -44.61 25.11
CA ASP A 134 16.23 -45.14 23.86
C ASP A 134 17.19 -44.93 22.69
N ASP A 135 17.20 -45.91 21.78
CA ASP A 135 17.94 -45.83 20.51
C ASP A 135 17.25 -44.86 19.55
N LEU A 136 18.05 -43.99 18.96
CA LEU A 136 17.64 -42.94 18.04
C LEU A 136 18.06 -43.21 16.60
N SER A 137 18.86 -44.26 16.37
CA SER A 137 19.50 -44.54 15.10
C SER A 137 18.53 -44.66 13.92
N GLY A 138 17.31 -45.15 14.16
CA GLY A 138 16.30 -45.35 13.12
C GLY A 138 15.62 -44.08 12.59
N PHE A 139 15.76 -42.91 13.25
CA PHE A 139 15.02 -41.70 12.85
C PHE A 139 15.68 -40.36 13.23
N ARG A 140 16.88 -40.36 13.82
CA ARG A 140 17.62 -39.13 14.20
C ARG A 140 18.95 -39.07 13.45
N ASN A 141 18.86 -38.82 12.15
CA ASN A 141 20.03 -38.84 11.28
C ASN A 141 20.99 -37.66 11.56
N THR A 142 20.48 -36.52 12.06
CA THR A 142 21.34 -35.40 12.49
C THR A 142 22.25 -35.77 13.67
N VAL A 143 21.75 -36.59 14.61
CA VAL A 143 22.48 -37.03 15.80
C VAL A 143 23.58 -38.03 15.43
N ILE A 144 23.27 -38.95 14.50
CA ILE A 144 24.28 -39.86 13.93
C ILE A 144 25.39 -39.03 13.30
N LYS A 145 25.04 -38.08 12.43
CA LYS A 145 26.00 -37.30 11.64
C LYS A 145 26.95 -36.48 12.52
N ILE A 146 26.44 -35.75 13.52
CA ILE A 146 27.29 -34.96 14.43
C ILE A 146 28.21 -35.82 15.31
N ASN A 147 27.76 -37.00 15.72
CA ASN A 147 28.59 -37.91 16.52
C ASN A 147 29.60 -38.70 15.66
N GLN A 148 29.45 -38.69 14.34
CA GLN A 148 30.44 -39.24 13.40
C GLN A 148 31.46 -38.19 12.96
N ASP A 149 31.00 -36.98 12.61
CA ASP A 149 31.85 -35.94 12.02
C ASP A 149 32.49 -35.00 13.06
N GLY A 150 31.90 -34.91 14.26
CA GLY A 150 32.34 -33.99 15.33
C GLY A 150 32.13 -32.50 15.01
N GLN A 151 31.37 -32.17 13.97
CA GLN A 151 31.13 -30.79 13.54
C GLN A 151 29.72 -30.30 13.93
N PRO A 152 29.57 -29.02 14.34
CA PRO A 152 28.27 -28.40 14.52
C PRO A 152 27.35 -28.59 13.31
N LEU A 153 26.07 -28.88 13.56
CA LEU A 153 25.12 -29.17 12.49
C LEU A 153 23.84 -28.35 12.67
N LEU A 154 23.36 -27.78 11.55
CA LEU A 154 22.09 -27.07 11.45
C LEU A 154 21.15 -27.87 10.57
N GLY A 155 19.86 -27.92 10.91
CA GLY A 155 18.91 -28.46 9.96
C GLY A 155 17.50 -28.66 10.48
N ILE A 156 16.62 -28.99 9.54
CA ILE A 156 15.23 -29.33 9.80
C ILE A 156 15.09 -30.84 9.87
N GLU A 157 14.40 -31.34 10.88
CA GLU A 157 14.08 -32.76 10.98
C GLU A 157 12.76 -32.96 11.71
N VAL A 158 12.06 -34.05 11.39
CA VAL A 158 10.74 -34.33 11.97
C VAL A 158 10.87 -34.77 13.42
N GLY A 159 10.16 -34.09 14.31
CA GLY A 159 9.96 -34.47 15.69
C GLY A 159 8.56 -35.02 15.92
N ARG A 160 8.25 -35.38 17.18
CA ARG A 160 6.94 -35.95 17.55
C ARG A 160 5.73 -35.08 17.19
N GLY A 161 5.91 -33.78 16.92
CA GLY A 161 4.85 -32.82 16.59
C GLY A 161 4.95 -32.20 15.20
N GLY A 162 5.73 -32.78 14.27
CA GLY A 162 6.01 -32.21 12.95
C GLY A 162 7.43 -31.66 12.84
N PHE A 163 7.68 -30.74 11.91
CA PHE A 163 9.01 -30.17 11.70
C PHE A 163 9.53 -29.38 12.90
N VAL A 164 10.83 -29.53 13.13
CA VAL A 164 11.57 -28.83 14.16
C VAL A 164 12.87 -28.31 13.56
N LEU A 165 13.15 -27.03 13.80
CA LEU A 165 14.43 -26.38 13.49
C LEU A 165 15.42 -26.75 14.58
N ARG A 166 16.60 -27.26 14.21
CA ARG A 166 17.59 -27.79 15.14
C ARG A 166 18.94 -27.14 14.90
N GLY A 167 19.62 -26.88 16.01
CA GLY A 167 21.05 -26.62 16.02
C GLY A 167 21.72 -27.59 16.99
N LEU A 168 22.74 -28.31 16.52
CA LEU A 168 23.43 -29.36 17.25
C LEU A 168 24.89 -28.98 17.45
N ALA A 169 25.39 -29.13 18.67
CA ALA A 169 26.79 -28.91 19.01
C ALA A 169 27.42 -30.19 19.59
N PRO A 170 28.67 -30.51 19.24
CA PRO A 170 29.42 -31.60 19.87
C PRO A 170 29.76 -31.24 21.32
N VAL A 171 29.77 -32.25 22.18
CA VAL A 171 30.24 -32.12 23.57
C VAL A 171 31.63 -32.75 23.66
N PHE A 172 32.62 -31.97 24.09
CA PHE A 172 33.99 -32.42 24.29
C PHE A 172 34.32 -32.55 25.78
N ASN A 173 35.11 -33.56 26.14
CA ASN A 173 35.71 -33.63 27.47
C ASN A 173 36.93 -32.70 27.58
N ASP A 174 37.53 -32.60 28.76
CA ASP A 174 38.69 -31.72 29.02
C ASP A 174 39.96 -32.14 28.25
N GLN A 175 39.97 -33.34 27.66
CA GLN A 175 41.03 -33.84 26.77
C GLN A 175 40.76 -33.54 25.29
N GLY A 176 39.68 -32.82 24.96
CA GLY A 176 39.30 -32.48 23.58
C GLY A 176 38.66 -33.63 22.79
N LYS A 177 38.37 -34.78 23.42
CA LYS A 177 37.68 -35.91 22.79
C LYS A 177 36.17 -35.69 22.83
N GLN A 178 35.49 -35.91 21.69
CA GLN A 178 34.04 -35.85 21.65
C GLN A 178 33.44 -37.01 22.47
N VAL A 179 32.61 -36.66 23.44
CA VAL A 179 31.92 -37.60 24.35
C VAL A 179 30.42 -37.66 24.11
N GLY A 180 29.88 -36.76 23.30
CA GLY A 180 28.48 -36.77 22.88
C GLY A 180 28.10 -35.54 22.06
N SER A 181 26.81 -35.24 22.07
CA SER A 181 26.24 -34.05 21.42
C SER A 181 25.04 -33.51 22.19
N VAL A 182 24.71 -32.25 21.91
CA VAL A 182 23.52 -31.58 22.43
C VAL A 182 22.82 -30.86 21.29
N GLU A 183 21.49 -30.94 21.26
CA GLU A 183 20.66 -30.19 20.32
C GLU A 183 19.65 -29.32 21.04
N THR A 184 19.35 -28.17 20.44
CA THR A 184 18.27 -27.27 20.82
C THR A 184 17.21 -27.33 19.73
N LEU A 185 15.96 -27.46 20.14
CA LEU A 185 14.81 -27.70 19.27
C LEU A 185 13.89 -26.48 19.28
N LEU A 186 13.75 -25.81 18.14
CA LEU A 186 12.80 -24.72 17.94
C LEU A 186 11.62 -25.19 17.08
N PRO A 187 10.36 -24.97 17.52
CA PRO A 187 9.21 -25.43 16.77
C PRO A 187 9.02 -24.61 15.49
N MET A 188 8.66 -25.27 14.38
CA MET A 188 8.42 -24.62 13.09
C MET A 188 7.30 -23.57 13.16
N SER A 189 6.36 -23.69 14.11
CA SER A 189 5.32 -22.68 14.35
C SER A 189 5.88 -21.29 14.70
N ALA A 190 7.06 -21.21 15.32
CA ALA A 190 7.70 -19.93 15.58
C ALA A 190 8.22 -19.28 14.28
N MET A 191 8.71 -20.08 13.32
CA MET A 191 9.10 -19.61 11.98
C MET A 191 7.90 -19.07 11.21
N ILE A 192 6.77 -19.79 11.23
CA ILE A 192 5.52 -19.37 10.59
C ILE A 192 5.05 -18.01 11.13
N LYS A 193 5.19 -17.79 12.45
CA LYS A 193 4.77 -16.54 13.09
C LYS A 193 5.63 -15.35 12.67
N ILE A 194 6.96 -15.52 12.60
CA ILE A 194 7.86 -14.42 12.21
C ILE A 194 7.87 -14.17 10.70
N SER A 195 7.49 -15.15 9.89
CA SER A 195 7.48 -15.03 8.43
C SER A 195 6.18 -14.43 7.88
N LYS A 196 5.13 -14.29 8.70
CA LYS A 196 3.93 -13.53 8.33
C LYS A 196 4.19 -12.03 8.57
N THR A 197 4.46 -11.28 7.50
CA THR A 197 4.82 -9.86 7.59
C THR A 197 3.67 -8.95 7.16
N LEU A 198 2.79 -9.39 6.25
CA LEU A 198 1.61 -8.62 5.82
C LEU A 198 0.31 -9.22 6.34
N ALA A 199 -0.71 -8.37 6.49
CA ALA A 199 -2.02 -8.77 7.00
C ALA A 199 -2.75 -9.74 6.06
N ASN A 200 -2.61 -9.53 4.75
CA ASN A 200 -3.21 -10.31 3.66
C ASN A 200 -2.41 -11.57 3.29
N GLU A 201 -1.39 -11.92 4.08
CA GLU A 201 -0.61 -13.14 3.90
C GLU A 201 -0.99 -14.21 4.93
N GLN A 202 -0.99 -15.45 4.47
CA GLN A 202 -1.15 -16.63 5.32
C GLN A 202 -0.08 -17.65 4.95
N LEU A 203 0.45 -18.33 5.96
CA LEU A 203 1.44 -19.40 5.79
C LEU A 203 0.92 -20.70 6.38
N ALA A 204 1.26 -21.81 5.73
CA ALA A 204 1.15 -23.15 6.29
C ALA A 204 2.39 -23.97 5.98
N VAL A 205 2.69 -24.92 6.87
CA VAL A 205 3.79 -25.85 6.70
C VAL A 205 3.25 -27.25 6.76
N LEU A 206 3.51 -28.02 5.69
CA LEU A 206 3.10 -29.39 5.55
C LEU A 206 4.32 -30.30 5.40
N MET A 207 4.27 -31.47 6.01
CA MET A 207 5.29 -32.51 5.89
C MET A 207 4.81 -33.65 5.01
N ASP A 208 5.73 -34.38 4.39
CA ASP A 208 5.42 -35.62 3.67
C ASP A 208 4.80 -36.68 4.61
N GLU A 209 3.74 -37.36 4.16
CA GLU A 209 3.02 -38.39 4.92
C GLU A 209 3.92 -39.57 5.32
N ASN A 210 4.97 -39.89 4.55
CA ASN A 210 5.91 -40.96 4.91
C ASN A 210 6.61 -40.67 6.24
N LEU A 211 6.71 -39.40 6.64
CA LEU A 211 7.29 -38.96 7.90
C LEU A 211 6.27 -38.95 9.06
N LEU A 212 5.00 -39.23 8.79
CA LEU A 212 3.94 -39.28 9.80
C LEU A 212 4.19 -40.37 10.85
N SER A 213 4.86 -41.46 10.47
CA SER A 213 5.30 -42.53 11.38
C SER A 213 6.16 -42.02 12.55
N ILE A 214 6.92 -40.95 12.32
CA ILE A 214 7.78 -40.28 13.30
C ILE A 214 6.96 -39.26 14.14
N ALA A 215 5.99 -38.59 13.53
CA ALA A 215 5.19 -37.52 14.12
C ALA A 215 3.96 -38.00 14.92
N LYS A 216 4.19 -38.83 15.95
CA LYS A 216 3.13 -39.50 16.75
C LYS A 216 2.06 -38.57 17.37
N LYS A 217 2.36 -37.29 17.64
CA LYS A 217 1.33 -36.34 18.16
C LYS A 217 0.36 -35.88 17.08
N LEU A 218 0.78 -35.86 15.82
CA LEU A 218 -0.10 -35.51 14.70
C LEU A 218 -1.06 -36.65 14.39
N GLN A 219 -0.60 -37.91 14.50
CA GLN A 219 -1.46 -39.11 14.38
C GLN A 219 -2.64 -39.09 15.36
N LYS A 220 -2.40 -38.76 16.65
CA LYS A 220 -3.44 -38.72 17.69
C LYS A 220 -4.49 -37.63 17.50
N LYS A 221 -4.21 -36.62 16.68
CA LYS A 221 -5.09 -35.47 16.47
C LYS A 221 -6.02 -35.60 15.26
N ASN A 222 -6.08 -36.78 14.64
CA ASN A 222 -6.71 -37.00 13.34
C ASN A 222 -6.14 -36.01 12.31
N PRO A 223 -4.90 -36.24 11.83
CA PRO A 223 -4.13 -35.24 11.11
C PRO A 223 -4.91 -34.78 9.89
N LYS A 224 -5.12 -33.47 9.75
CA LYS A 224 -5.69 -32.92 8.51
C LYS A 224 -4.67 -33.19 7.40
N GLN A 225 -5.01 -34.16 6.55
CA GLN A 225 -4.23 -34.57 5.39
C GLN A 225 -4.71 -33.80 4.17
N LEU A 226 -3.78 -33.47 3.29
CA LEU A 226 -4.05 -32.84 2.02
C LEU A 226 -3.17 -33.55 0.98
N GLY A 227 -3.78 -34.48 0.25
CA GLY A 227 -3.03 -35.45 -0.57
C GLY A 227 -2.03 -36.25 0.27
N LYS A 228 -0.77 -36.34 -0.19
CA LYS A 228 0.34 -37.02 0.51
C LYS A 228 1.03 -36.16 1.57
N PHE A 229 0.42 -35.06 1.98
CA PHE A 229 1.01 -34.12 2.93
C PHE A 229 0.15 -33.96 4.20
N VAL A 230 0.82 -33.71 5.32
CA VAL A 230 0.20 -33.55 6.63
C VAL A 230 0.54 -32.17 7.19
N PHE A 231 -0.46 -31.40 7.62
CA PHE A 231 -0.20 -30.11 8.26
C PHE A 231 0.58 -30.25 9.58
N THR A 232 1.67 -29.49 9.68
CA THR A 232 2.48 -29.36 10.90
C THR A 232 2.20 -28.06 11.66
N GLY A 233 1.78 -27.02 10.93
CA GLY A 233 1.33 -25.75 11.49
C GLY A 233 0.78 -24.84 10.39
N LYS A 234 -0.15 -23.96 10.75
CA LYS A 234 -0.68 -22.94 9.84
C LYS A 234 -1.07 -21.68 10.60
N THR A 235 -1.07 -20.56 9.88
CA THR A 235 -1.67 -19.30 10.33
C THR A 235 -3.20 -19.44 10.45
N LYS A 236 -3.82 -18.66 11.34
CA LYS A 236 -5.24 -18.86 11.73
C LYS A 236 -6.21 -18.69 10.56
N ALA A 237 -5.98 -17.70 9.69
CA ALA A 237 -6.83 -17.38 8.54
C ALA A 237 -6.38 -18.06 7.25
N PHE A 238 -5.50 -19.05 7.33
CA PHE A 238 -5.06 -19.84 6.17
C PHE A 238 -6.22 -20.69 5.63
N ASN A 239 -6.58 -20.45 4.37
CA ASN A 239 -7.69 -21.10 3.69
C ASN A 239 -7.22 -22.44 3.09
N THR A 240 -7.82 -23.53 3.52
CA THR A 240 -7.44 -24.88 3.07
C THR A 240 -8.20 -25.35 1.83
N ASP A 241 -9.30 -24.68 1.50
CA ASP A 241 -10.27 -25.18 0.51
C ASP A 241 -9.85 -24.79 -0.92
N VAL A 242 -8.98 -23.78 -1.03
CA VAL A 242 -8.41 -23.27 -2.29
C VAL A 242 -7.12 -23.98 -2.71
N ILE A 243 -6.66 -25.00 -1.99
CA ILE A 243 -5.40 -25.67 -2.31
C ILE A 243 -5.64 -26.81 -3.29
N ASP A 244 -4.96 -26.78 -4.44
CA ASP A 244 -4.92 -27.90 -5.37
C ASP A 244 -3.94 -29.00 -4.89
N PRO A 245 -4.43 -30.23 -4.55
CA PRO A 245 -3.59 -31.34 -4.16
C PRO A 245 -2.66 -31.87 -5.27
N ALA A 246 -3.00 -31.66 -6.55
CA ALA A 246 -2.18 -32.11 -7.67
C ALA A 246 -0.88 -31.29 -7.80
N MET A 247 -0.95 -29.98 -7.50
CA MET A 247 0.21 -29.08 -7.57
C MET A 247 1.24 -29.38 -6.49
N MET A 248 0.80 -29.72 -5.28
CA MET A 248 1.71 -30.07 -4.17
C MET A 248 2.65 -31.24 -4.50
N ALA A 249 2.20 -32.20 -5.31
CA ALA A 249 3.02 -33.34 -5.72
C ALA A 249 4.15 -32.93 -6.70
N GLN A 250 3.96 -31.87 -7.49
CA GLN A 250 4.96 -31.35 -8.43
C GLN A 250 5.99 -30.43 -7.77
N THR A 251 5.64 -29.79 -6.64
CA THR A 251 6.48 -28.80 -5.93
C THR A 251 7.64 -29.41 -5.14
N LEU A 252 7.72 -30.73 -4.97
CA LEU A 252 8.86 -31.39 -4.31
C LEU A 252 10.21 -31.23 -5.04
N LYS A 253 10.24 -30.59 -6.21
CA LYS A 253 11.48 -30.33 -6.98
C LYS A 253 11.83 -28.85 -7.11
N ARG A 254 10.85 -27.96 -7.20
CA ARG A 254 11.04 -26.51 -7.37
C ARG A 254 9.89 -25.75 -6.75
N SER A 255 10.14 -24.55 -6.25
CA SER A 255 9.08 -23.63 -5.85
C SER A 255 8.16 -23.39 -7.04
N GLN A 256 6.85 -23.37 -6.80
CA GLN A 256 5.86 -23.06 -7.81
C GLN A 256 4.86 -22.07 -7.24
N SER A 257 4.54 -21.05 -8.03
CA SER A 257 3.52 -20.08 -7.73
C SER A 257 2.41 -20.20 -8.75
N PHE A 258 1.17 -20.06 -8.31
CA PHE A 258 0.03 -19.97 -9.18
C PHE A 258 -1.08 -19.18 -8.51
N GLN A 259 -1.97 -18.68 -9.34
CA GLN A 259 -3.14 -17.96 -8.89
C GLN A 259 -4.33 -18.92 -8.85
N GLU A 260 -4.96 -19.05 -7.68
CA GLU A 260 -6.21 -19.78 -7.51
C GLU A 260 -7.23 -18.84 -6.88
N ASP A 261 -8.35 -18.64 -7.55
CA ASP A 261 -9.36 -17.63 -7.18
C ASP A 261 -8.73 -16.23 -6.99
N HIS A 262 -8.84 -15.65 -5.80
CA HIS A 262 -8.24 -14.37 -5.44
C HIS A 262 -6.97 -14.51 -4.59
N PHE A 263 -6.40 -15.72 -4.51
CA PHE A 263 -5.14 -15.98 -3.83
C PHE A 263 -4.02 -16.25 -4.82
N TYR A 264 -2.91 -15.52 -4.68
CA TYR A 264 -1.63 -15.92 -5.25
C TYR A 264 -0.94 -16.84 -4.27
N MET A 265 -0.79 -18.11 -4.64
CA MET A 265 -0.27 -19.14 -3.77
C MET A 265 1.10 -19.60 -4.23
N THR A 266 2.05 -19.63 -3.30
CA THR A 266 3.40 -20.13 -3.55
C THR A 266 3.70 -21.31 -2.66
N TYR A 267 4.10 -22.39 -3.30
CA TYR A 267 4.52 -23.62 -2.68
C TYR A 267 6.04 -23.67 -2.74
N HIS A 268 6.68 -23.76 -1.58
CA HIS A 268 8.12 -23.71 -1.44
C HIS A 268 8.62 -24.96 -0.71
N PRO A 269 9.56 -25.73 -1.28
CA PRO A 269 9.95 -26.99 -0.70
C PRO A 269 10.88 -26.81 0.51
N ILE A 270 10.59 -27.53 1.59
CA ILE A 270 11.42 -27.57 2.79
C ILE A 270 12.44 -28.69 2.65
N LYS A 271 13.71 -28.34 2.81
CA LYS A 271 14.82 -29.29 2.82
C LYS A 271 15.17 -29.71 4.25
N ASP A 272 15.50 -30.98 4.43
CA ASP A 272 16.12 -31.46 5.65
C ASP A 272 17.63 -31.12 5.69
N PHE A 273 18.30 -31.49 6.78
CA PHE A 273 19.73 -31.28 6.97
C PHE A 273 20.63 -31.94 5.89
N SER A 274 20.11 -32.91 5.13
CA SER A 274 20.82 -33.58 4.04
C SER A 274 20.56 -32.95 2.67
N GLY A 275 19.70 -31.91 2.61
CA GLY A 275 19.27 -31.27 1.38
C GLY A 275 18.08 -31.96 0.69
N LYS A 276 17.52 -33.02 1.27
CA LYS A 276 16.37 -33.74 0.71
C LYS A 276 15.08 -32.98 1.02
N HIS A 277 14.19 -32.86 0.02
CA HIS A 277 12.87 -32.26 0.23
C HIS A 277 11.99 -33.19 1.08
N VAL A 278 11.54 -32.67 2.23
CA VAL A 278 10.78 -33.43 3.24
C VAL A 278 9.39 -32.87 3.50
N GLY A 279 9.10 -31.67 2.98
CA GLY A 279 7.81 -31.00 3.12
C GLY A 279 7.73 -29.74 2.28
N ILE A 280 6.69 -28.95 2.51
CA ILE A 280 6.41 -27.72 1.77
C ILE A 280 5.93 -26.62 2.73
N VAL A 281 6.35 -25.39 2.48
CA VAL A 281 5.70 -24.17 2.98
C VAL A 281 4.74 -23.69 1.89
N ILE A 282 3.50 -23.40 2.25
CA ILE A 282 2.55 -22.72 1.37
C ILE A 282 2.38 -21.30 1.90
N HIS A 283 2.67 -20.32 1.06
CA HIS A 283 2.35 -18.92 1.27
C HIS A 283 1.13 -18.57 0.42
N GLN A 284 0.11 -17.98 1.03
CA GLN A 284 -1.11 -17.52 0.38
C GLN A 284 -1.18 -16.01 0.54
N LEU A 285 -1.19 -15.29 -0.58
CA LEU A 285 -1.35 -13.85 -0.64
C LEU A 285 -2.71 -13.52 -1.27
N ASP A 286 -3.57 -12.81 -0.55
CA ASP A 286 -4.84 -12.31 -1.11
C ASP A 286 -4.56 -11.14 -2.07
N ILE A 287 -4.89 -11.35 -3.34
CA ILE A 287 -4.69 -10.42 -4.46
C ILE A 287 -6.00 -9.80 -4.96
N SER A 288 -7.13 -9.98 -4.27
CA SER A 288 -8.44 -9.42 -4.67
C SER A 288 -8.36 -7.93 -4.98
N LYS A 289 -7.59 -7.18 -4.18
CA LYS A 289 -7.39 -5.74 -4.36
C LYS A 289 -6.58 -5.42 -5.62
N ILE A 290 -5.56 -6.22 -5.92
CA ILE A 290 -4.71 -6.05 -7.10
C ILE A 290 -5.50 -6.38 -8.37
N GLN A 291 -6.29 -7.45 -8.34
CA GLN A 291 -7.19 -7.84 -9.43
C GLN A 291 -8.31 -6.81 -9.67
N ALA A 292 -8.93 -6.27 -8.61
CA ALA A 292 -9.97 -5.26 -8.72
C ALA A 292 -9.45 -3.97 -9.37
N ILE A 293 -8.22 -3.55 -9.03
CA ILE A 293 -7.57 -2.40 -9.65
C ILE A 293 -7.29 -2.70 -11.15
N SER A 294 -6.74 -3.86 -11.48
CA SER A 294 -6.47 -4.25 -12.89
C SER A 294 -7.75 -4.33 -13.74
N SER A 295 -8.83 -4.92 -13.22
CA SER A 295 -10.12 -5.04 -13.92
C SER A 295 -10.81 -3.67 -14.12
N SER A 296 -10.67 -2.76 -13.17
CA SER A 296 -11.18 -1.39 -13.30
C SER A 296 -10.43 -0.58 -14.36
N MET A 297 -9.13 -0.82 -14.54
CA MET A 297 -8.34 -0.15 -15.58
C MET A 297 -8.66 -0.66 -16.99
N THR A 298 -8.81 -1.97 -17.16
CA THR A 298 -9.11 -2.59 -18.47
C THR A 298 -10.49 -2.23 -19.02
N THR A 299 -11.49 -2.08 -18.15
CA THR A 299 -12.86 -1.69 -18.53
C THR A 299 -12.96 -0.22 -18.95
N LYS A 300 -12.20 0.68 -18.30
CA LYS A 300 -12.15 2.11 -18.69
C LYS A 300 -11.49 2.32 -20.06
N LEU A 301 -10.46 1.53 -20.40
CA LEU A 301 -9.78 1.59 -21.70
C LEU A 301 -10.66 1.13 -22.87
N LEU A 302 -11.46 0.07 -22.70
CA LEU A 302 -12.33 -0.48 -23.75
C LEU A 302 -13.40 0.52 -24.21
N SER A 303 -13.99 1.25 -23.25
CA SER A 303 -15.07 2.20 -23.50
C SER A 303 -14.65 3.37 -24.42
N ILE A 304 -13.37 3.77 -24.35
CA ILE A 304 -12.82 4.87 -25.14
C ILE A 304 -12.64 4.47 -26.62
N VAL A 305 -12.30 3.20 -26.89
CA VAL A 305 -12.01 2.71 -28.25
C VAL A 305 -13.28 2.50 -29.09
N VAL A 306 -14.38 2.02 -28.49
CA VAL A 306 -15.64 1.74 -29.20
C VAL A 306 -16.33 3.02 -29.71
N LEU A 307 -16.21 4.12 -28.96
CA LEU A 307 -16.85 5.39 -29.28
C LEU A 307 -16.29 6.04 -30.56
N ILE A 308 -15.00 5.82 -30.85
CA ILE A 308 -14.31 6.41 -32.01
C ILE A 308 -14.75 5.73 -33.33
N MET A 309 -15.21 4.48 -33.28
CA MET A 309 -15.43 3.65 -34.48
C MET A 309 -16.81 3.84 -35.15
N LEU A 310 -17.83 4.26 -34.39
CA LEU A 310 -19.22 4.37 -34.86
C LEU A 310 -19.48 5.62 -35.72
N ILE A 311 -18.69 6.68 -35.50
CA ILE A 311 -18.89 7.99 -36.13
C ILE A 311 -18.45 7.98 -37.61
N SER A 312 -17.50 7.12 -38.00
CA SER A 312 -16.92 7.13 -39.35
C SER A 312 -17.72 6.38 -40.43
N GLY A 313 -18.77 5.61 -40.10
CA GLY A 313 -19.44 4.70 -41.06
C GLY A 313 -20.66 5.24 -41.81
N VAL A 314 -21.41 6.18 -41.25
CA VAL A 314 -22.73 6.61 -41.77
C VAL A 314 -22.62 7.61 -42.92
N PHE A 315 -21.56 8.41 -42.93
CA PHE A 315 -21.31 9.48 -43.89
C PHE A 315 -21.17 9.00 -45.36
N TYR A 316 -20.92 7.71 -45.59
CA TYR A 316 -20.54 7.21 -46.90
C TYR A 316 -21.72 6.78 -47.83
N TYR A 317 -22.95 6.57 -47.33
CA TYR A 317 -23.98 5.80 -48.07
C TYR A 317 -24.89 6.57 -49.06
N LEU A 318 -25.16 7.87 -48.89
CA LEU A 318 -26.29 8.55 -49.55
C LEU A 318 -26.02 9.14 -50.96
N PHE A 319 -24.78 9.24 -51.41
CA PHE A 319 -24.36 10.03 -52.58
C PHE A 319 -24.72 9.48 -54.01
N MET A 320 -25.43 8.35 -54.20
CA MET A 320 -25.40 7.59 -55.49
C MET A 320 -26.75 7.14 -56.15
N GLN A 321 -27.85 7.93 -56.23
CA GLN A 321 -29.16 7.38 -56.72
C GLN A 321 -30.00 8.14 -57.80
N ARG A 322 -29.66 9.31 -58.35
CA ARG A 322 -30.65 10.17 -59.08
C ARG A 322 -30.50 10.38 -60.62
N PHE A 323 -29.74 9.60 -61.39
CA PHE A 323 -29.29 10.03 -62.74
C PHE A 323 -30.05 9.55 -64.02
N ILE A 324 -31.12 8.71 -64.05
CA ILE A 324 -31.40 7.88 -65.28
C ILE A 324 -32.78 7.97 -66.03
N SER A 325 -33.90 8.57 -65.58
CA SER A 325 -35.26 8.27 -66.13
C SER A 325 -35.96 9.27 -67.08
N ARG A 326 -35.23 10.09 -67.85
CA ARG A 326 -35.77 10.99 -68.88
C ARG A 326 -36.52 10.21 -69.99
N ILE A 327 -36.88 10.93 -71.05
CA ILE A 327 -36.78 10.45 -72.44
C ILE A 327 -37.96 9.69 -73.08
N ALA A 328 -38.88 8.99 -72.40
CA ALA A 328 -39.58 7.94 -73.16
C ALA A 328 -40.91 8.22 -73.93
N ARG A 329 -41.78 9.25 -73.70
CA ARG A 329 -43.19 9.14 -74.21
C ARG A 329 -43.91 10.31 -74.92
N VAL A 330 -43.64 11.59 -74.66
CA VAL A 330 -44.28 12.70 -75.43
C VAL A 330 -43.71 12.81 -76.86
N SER A 331 -42.58 12.14 -77.07
CA SER A 331 -41.93 11.84 -78.35
C SER A 331 -42.79 11.12 -79.41
N ARG A 332 -44.06 10.73 -79.18
CA ARG A 332 -44.74 9.80 -80.10
C ARG A 332 -45.68 10.39 -81.17
N GLU A 333 -46.49 11.45 -80.96
CA GLU A 333 -47.40 11.94 -82.05
C GLU A 333 -47.87 13.42 -82.09
N ILE A 334 -47.53 14.37 -81.22
CA ILE A 334 -46.18 14.83 -80.87
C ILE A 334 -45.22 14.71 -82.14
N GLY A 335 -44.97 13.47 -82.54
CA GLY A 335 -44.10 13.03 -83.62
C GLY A 335 -44.67 12.94 -85.05
N SER A 336 -45.46 13.91 -85.54
CA SER A 336 -45.26 14.26 -86.97
C SER A 336 -45.07 15.75 -87.25
N ILE A 337 -45.77 16.67 -86.54
CA ILE A 337 -45.44 18.11 -86.42
C ILE A 337 -45.85 18.63 -85.06
N THR A 338 -45.26 18.03 -84.07
CA THR A 338 -45.83 18.16 -82.75
C THR A 338 -44.64 18.05 -81.71
N GLY A 339 -43.42 17.68 -82.11
CA GLY A 339 -42.18 17.77 -81.35
C GLY A 339 -41.62 19.18 -81.37
N GLY A 340 -42.54 20.14 -81.47
CA GLY A 340 -42.20 21.52 -81.32
C GLY A 340 -41.64 22.23 -82.49
N ASP A 341 -41.52 21.53 -83.60
CA ASP A 341 -40.89 22.01 -84.79
C ASP A 341 -41.65 23.19 -85.41
N VAL A 342 -41.43 24.40 -84.86
CA VAL A 342 -41.88 25.69 -85.39
C VAL A 342 -41.09 26.10 -86.64
N THR A 343 -40.17 25.24 -87.13
CA THR A 343 -39.61 25.35 -88.49
C THR A 343 -40.49 24.66 -89.55
N ARG A 344 -41.36 23.73 -89.14
CA ARG A 344 -42.35 23.12 -90.04
C ARG A 344 -43.61 23.96 -90.14
N ARG A 345 -44.17 24.04 -91.34
CA ARG A 345 -45.48 24.63 -91.59
C ARG A 345 -46.48 23.50 -91.78
N LEU A 346 -47.64 23.60 -91.14
CA LEU A 346 -48.72 22.64 -91.39
C LEU A 346 -49.18 22.82 -92.84
N THR A 347 -49.00 21.78 -93.66
CA THR A 347 -49.55 21.69 -95.02
C THR A 347 -50.68 20.66 -94.97
N VAL A 348 -51.89 21.16 -94.73
CA VAL A 348 -53.12 20.37 -94.78
C VAL A 348 -53.91 20.83 -96.02
N PRO A 349 -54.47 19.93 -96.86
CA PRO A 349 -55.24 20.33 -98.04
C PRO A 349 -56.53 21.06 -97.66
N ALA A 350 -56.79 22.16 -98.36
CA ALA A 350 -57.88 23.10 -98.08
C ALA A 350 -59.28 22.44 -98.04
N LYS A 351 -59.87 22.44 -96.85
CA LYS A 351 -61.32 22.43 -96.60
C LYS A 351 -61.58 23.24 -95.32
N PRO A 352 -62.61 24.09 -95.29
CA PRO A 352 -62.78 25.04 -94.21
C PRO A 352 -63.42 24.36 -93.00
N ASP A 353 -62.57 23.90 -92.06
CA ASP A 353 -62.93 23.44 -90.71
C ASP A 353 -61.95 24.00 -89.67
N GLU A 354 -62.18 23.69 -88.39
CA GLU A 354 -61.40 24.21 -87.29
C GLU A 354 -59.94 23.75 -87.31
N LEU A 355 -59.58 22.63 -87.98
CA LEU A 355 -58.18 22.22 -88.14
C LEU A 355 -57.46 23.00 -89.26
N ASP A 356 -58.20 23.55 -90.23
CA ASP A 356 -57.69 24.51 -91.23
C ASP A 356 -57.54 25.93 -90.64
N SER A 357 -58.47 26.33 -89.75
CA SER A 357 -58.30 27.52 -88.91
C SER A 357 -57.14 27.37 -87.93
N ILE A 358 -56.94 26.14 -87.41
CA ILE A 358 -55.74 25.78 -86.65
C ILE A 358 -54.55 25.80 -87.58
N SER A 359 -54.59 25.38 -88.85
CA SER A 359 -53.42 25.43 -89.74
C SER A 359 -52.96 26.86 -90.08
N LEU A 360 -53.88 27.77 -90.43
CA LEU A 360 -53.58 29.18 -90.72
C LEU A 360 -53.19 29.97 -89.46
N GLY A 361 -53.96 29.81 -88.38
CA GLY A 361 -53.62 30.36 -87.06
C GLY A 361 -52.35 29.74 -86.47
N PHE A 362 -52.06 28.47 -86.73
CA PHE A 362 -50.84 27.79 -86.31
C PHE A 362 -49.64 28.31 -87.07
N ASN A 363 -49.74 28.66 -88.34
CA ASN A 363 -48.61 29.21 -89.09
C ASN A 363 -48.25 30.66 -88.66
N GLU A 364 -49.23 31.51 -88.32
CA GLU A 364 -48.99 32.84 -87.72
C GLU A 364 -48.52 32.74 -86.25
N MET A 365 -49.15 31.86 -85.47
CA MET A 365 -48.74 31.51 -84.12
C MET A 365 -47.31 30.97 -84.11
N VAL A 366 -46.93 30.08 -85.03
CA VAL A 366 -45.58 29.51 -85.19
C VAL A 366 -44.52 30.60 -85.39
N SER A 367 -44.83 31.69 -86.09
CA SER A 367 -43.90 32.80 -86.31
C SER A 367 -43.68 33.65 -85.05
N SER A 368 -44.75 34.01 -84.34
CA SER A 368 -44.65 34.77 -83.07
C SER A 368 -44.12 33.89 -81.91
N LEU A 369 -44.46 32.60 -81.94
CA LEU A 369 -43.95 31.58 -81.03
C LEU A 369 -42.44 31.40 -81.25
N SER A 370 -41.92 31.42 -82.48
CA SER A 370 -40.46 31.32 -82.71
C SER A 370 -39.65 32.46 -82.05
N HIS A 371 -40.12 33.71 -82.09
CA HIS A 371 -39.43 34.83 -81.42
C HIS A 371 -39.60 34.82 -79.90
N THR A 372 -40.78 34.44 -79.42
CA THR A 372 -41.06 34.32 -77.99
C THR A 372 -40.27 33.16 -77.38
N LEU A 373 -40.17 32.02 -78.08
CA LEU A 373 -39.36 30.87 -77.67
C LEU A 373 -37.87 31.24 -77.60
N ARG A 374 -37.30 31.99 -78.55
CA ARG A 374 -35.90 32.46 -78.44
C ARG A 374 -35.61 33.20 -77.13
N ARG A 375 -36.52 34.06 -76.67
CA ARG A 375 -36.36 34.80 -75.39
C ARG A 375 -36.60 33.91 -74.17
N VAL A 376 -37.55 32.98 -74.23
CA VAL A 376 -37.85 32.06 -73.11
C VAL A 376 -36.74 31.02 -72.92
N THR A 377 -36.08 30.54 -73.99
CA THR A 377 -34.94 29.61 -73.88
C THR A 377 -33.81 30.26 -73.08
N LEU A 378 -33.44 31.48 -73.47
CA LEU A 378 -32.36 32.23 -72.84
C LEU A 378 -32.58 32.43 -71.33
N GLN A 379 -33.84 32.67 -70.93
CA GLN A 379 -34.23 32.82 -69.53
C GLN A 379 -34.30 31.49 -68.77
N ALA A 380 -34.78 30.41 -69.41
CA ALA A 380 -34.87 29.08 -68.80
C ALA A 380 -33.47 28.47 -68.54
N ASP A 381 -32.52 28.65 -69.45
CA ASP A 381 -31.15 28.14 -69.30
C ASP A 381 -30.40 28.89 -68.18
N SER A 382 -30.58 30.20 -68.11
CA SER A 382 -30.01 31.03 -67.04
C SER A 382 -30.56 30.65 -65.65
N LEU A 383 -31.87 30.35 -65.54
CA LEU A 383 -32.49 29.94 -64.28
C LEU A 383 -32.08 28.52 -63.85
N THR A 384 -31.80 27.63 -64.81
CA THR A 384 -31.35 26.26 -64.54
C THR A 384 -29.98 26.26 -63.87
N ALA A 385 -29.08 27.13 -64.33
CA ALA A 385 -27.76 27.29 -63.73
C ALA A 385 -27.83 27.78 -62.27
N ALA A 386 -28.75 28.70 -61.95
CA ALA A 386 -28.91 29.25 -60.60
C ALA A 386 -29.46 28.23 -59.59
N VAL A 387 -30.47 27.41 -59.97
CA VAL A 387 -31.06 26.39 -59.08
C VAL A 387 -30.02 25.37 -58.62
N ARG A 388 -29.10 24.97 -59.51
CA ARG A 388 -28.06 23.98 -59.16
C ARG A 388 -27.17 24.46 -58.02
N GLN A 389 -26.82 25.75 -57.98
CA GLN A 389 -26.02 26.30 -56.87
C GLN A 389 -26.78 26.29 -55.54
N LEU A 390 -28.09 26.54 -55.54
CA LEU A 390 -28.89 26.58 -54.30
C LEU A 390 -29.06 25.20 -53.64
N ILE A 391 -29.09 24.12 -54.44
CA ILE A 391 -29.17 22.75 -53.93
C ILE A 391 -27.91 22.39 -53.13
N GLU A 392 -26.73 22.83 -53.58
CA GLU A 392 -25.46 22.54 -52.92
C GLU A 392 -25.35 23.23 -51.55
N VAL A 393 -25.82 24.48 -51.43
CA VAL A 393 -25.87 25.23 -50.16
C VAL A 393 -26.78 24.56 -49.12
N LYS A 394 -27.97 24.06 -49.54
CA LYS A 394 -28.92 23.37 -48.64
C LYS A 394 -28.30 22.15 -47.97
N SER A 395 -27.50 21.37 -48.71
CA SER A 395 -26.90 20.13 -48.20
C SER A 395 -25.93 20.40 -47.05
N ILE A 396 -25.12 21.46 -47.16
CA ILE A 396 -24.12 21.82 -46.17
C ILE A 396 -24.78 22.21 -44.83
N LEU A 397 -25.83 23.03 -44.88
CA LEU A 397 -26.50 23.52 -43.66
C LEU A 397 -27.22 22.41 -42.88
N THR A 398 -27.65 21.33 -43.55
CA THR A 398 -28.29 20.19 -42.85
C THR A 398 -27.27 19.43 -42.01
N GLU A 399 -26.06 19.24 -42.54
CA GLU A 399 -24.99 18.52 -41.86
C GLU A 399 -24.50 19.23 -40.59
N ASP A 400 -24.42 20.56 -40.64
CA ASP A 400 -23.98 21.38 -39.50
C ASP A 400 -24.97 21.31 -38.31
N ALA A 401 -26.28 21.34 -38.58
CA ALA A 401 -27.31 21.31 -37.53
C ALA A 401 -27.29 19.99 -36.73
N ASP A 402 -27.11 18.86 -37.42
CA ASP A 402 -27.02 17.53 -36.81
C ASP A 402 -25.78 17.38 -35.91
N CYS A 403 -24.65 17.93 -36.35
CA CYS A 403 -23.40 17.90 -35.60
C CYS A 403 -23.54 18.60 -34.24
N ILE A 404 -24.13 19.80 -34.22
CA ILE A 404 -24.31 20.62 -33.02
C ILE A 404 -25.20 19.91 -31.98
N ARG A 405 -26.33 19.35 -32.44
CA ARG A 405 -27.31 18.66 -31.58
C ARG A 405 -26.70 17.45 -30.86
N SER A 406 -25.94 16.63 -31.57
CA SER A 406 -25.25 15.46 -31.01
C SER A 406 -24.23 15.84 -29.93
N GLN A 407 -23.51 16.94 -30.11
CA GLN A 407 -22.51 17.41 -29.16
C GLN A 407 -23.13 17.91 -27.85
N ALA A 408 -24.29 18.57 -27.92
CA ALA A 408 -25.01 19.06 -26.73
C ALA A 408 -25.50 17.90 -25.83
N GLU A 409 -26.03 16.83 -26.43
CA GLU A 409 -26.53 15.66 -25.67
C GLU A 409 -25.42 14.91 -24.93
N LYS A 410 -24.26 14.71 -25.57
CA LYS A 410 -23.09 14.11 -24.91
C LYS A 410 -22.63 14.91 -23.69
N THR A 411 -22.66 16.24 -23.80
CA THR A 411 -22.25 17.13 -22.72
C THR A 411 -23.24 17.07 -21.55
N GLY A 412 -24.54 16.96 -21.82
CA GLY A 412 -25.57 16.73 -20.79
C GLY A 412 -25.31 15.49 -19.93
N LEU A 413 -25.06 14.33 -20.55
CA LEU A 413 -24.79 13.08 -19.82
C LEU A 413 -23.52 13.14 -18.94
N ILE A 414 -22.51 13.90 -19.37
CA ILE A 414 -21.27 14.10 -18.57
C ILE A 414 -21.61 14.87 -17.28
N THR A 415 -22.41 15.94 -17.39
CA THR A 415 -22.78 16.76 -16.22
C THR A 415 -23.59 16.00 -15.17
N GLU A 416 -24.49 15.10 -15.57
CA GLU A 416 -25.25 14.26 -14.62
C GLU A 416 -24.34 13.35 -13.79
N ASN A 417 -23.34 12.73 -14.41
CA ASN A 417 -22.36 11.89 -13.71
C ASN A 417 -21.50 12.70 -12.72
N GLN A 418 -21.20 13.97 -13.04
CA GLN A 418 -20.47 14.86 -12.14
C GLN A 418 -21.26 15.17 -10.87
N VAL A 419 -22.58 15.41 -10.96
CA VAL A 419 -23.45 15.63 -9.78
C VAL A 419 -23.39 14.45 -8.82
N SER A 420 -23.50 13.21 -9.33
CA SER A 420 -23.39 12.01 -8.49
C SER A 420 -22.01 11.87 -7.83
N SER A 421 -20.94 12.22 -8.55
CA SER A 421 -19.57 12.16 -8.02
C SER A 421 -19.35 13.15 -6.87
N ILE A 422 -19.92 14.35 -6.98
CA ILE A 422 -19.85 15.37 -5.92
C ILE A 422 -20.57 14.90 -4.64
N SER A 423 -21.71 14.21 -4.75
CA SER A 423 -22.40 13.63 -3.59
C SER A 423 -21.50 12.65 -2.82
N HIS A 424 -20.79 11.76 -3.52
CA HIS A 424 -19.87 10.82 -2.88
C HIS A 424 -18.66 11.52 -2.23
N ILE A 425 -18.21 12.64 -2.79
CA ILE A 425 -17.16 13.46 -2.17
C ILE A 425 -17.63 14.01 -0.83
N ASN A 426 -18.85 14.55 -0.75
CA ASN A 426 -19.40 15.09 0.49
C ASN A 426 -19.49 14.03 1.61
N ASP A 427 -19.99 12.82 1.29
CA ASP A 427 -20.05 11.71 2.25
C ASP A 427 -18.65 11.30 2.75
N ALA A 428 -17.66 11.26 1.84
CA ALA A 428 -16.29 10.91 2.19
C ALA A 428 -15.64 11.97 3.10
N VAL A 429 -15.93 13.24 2.86
CA VAL A 429 -15.43 14.38 3.65
C VAL A 429 -16.03 14.38 5.06
N GLU A 430 -17.34 14.12 5.21
CA GLU A 430 -17.99 13.99 6.53
C GLU A 430 -17.37 12.85 7.35
N ASN A 431 -17.20 11.69 6.73
CA ASN A 431 -16.56 10.54 7.36
C ASN A 431 -15.12 10.87 7.77
N ALA A 432 -14.33 11.48 6.90
CA ALA A 432 -12.95 11.86 7.20
C ALA A 432 -12.86 12.79 8.43
N ASN A 433 -13.80 13.73 8.56
CA ASN A 433 -13.85 14.66 9.69
C ASN A 433 -14.09 13.94 11.03
N SER A 434 -15.02 12.99 11.06
CA SER A 434 -15.31 12.16 12.24
C SER A 434 -14.11 11.28 12.65
N HIS A 435 -13.39 10.73 11.67
CA HIS A 435 -12.17 9.97 11.94
C HIS A 435 -11.07 10.85 12.54
N MET A 436 -10.92 12.09 12.10
CA MET A 436 -9.93 13.02 12.68
C MET A 436 -10.24 13.34 14.15
N ASP A 437 -11.50 13.50 14.53
CA ASP A 437 -11.90 13.68 15.93
C ASP A 437 -11.54 12.47 16.80
N THR A 438 -11.77 11.27 16.28
CA THR A 438 -11.42 10.03 16.98
C THR A 438 -9.91 9.91 17.17
N ILE A 439 -9.12 10.22 16.13
CA ILE A 439 -7.65 10.20 16.20
C ILE A 439 -7.14 11.22 17.23
N ALA A 440 -7.70 12.43 17.27
CA ALA A 440 -7.31 13.45 18.24
C ALA A 440 -7.58 13.01 19.68
N GLY A 441 -8.76 12.45 19.96
CA GLY A 441 -9.10 11.95 21.30
C GLY A 441 -8.25 10.75 21.73
N GLN A 442 -7.91 9.85 20.80
CA GLN A 442 -7.01 8.73 21.08
C GLN A 442 -5.58 9.18 21.35
N ALA A 443 -5.10 10.20 20.64
CA ALA A 443 -3.80 10.79 20.91
C ALA A 443 -3.76 11.39 22.32
N GLU A 444 -4.76 12.17 22.72
CA GLU A 444 -4.77 12.76 24.07
C GLU A 444 -4.75 11.71 25.19
N ALA A 445 -5.54 10.64 25.07
CA ALA A 445 -5.54 9.53 26.02
C ALA A 445 -4.18 8.78 26.06
N LEU A 446 -3.50 8.66 24.92
CA LEU A 446 -2.18 8.05 24.85
C LEU A 446 -1.12 8.93 25.53
N ALA A 447 -1.17 10.25 25.34
CA ALA A 447 -0.25 11.17 26.00
C ALA A 447 -0.34 11.07 27.54
N GLN A 448 -1.57 11.07 28.08
CA GLN A 448 -1.80 10.87 29.51
C GLN A 448 -1.28 9.52 30.02
N SER A 449 -1.41 8.47 29.20
CA SER A 449 -0.88 7.14 29.54
C SER A 449 0.65 7.16 29.59
N MET A 450 1.31 7.89 28.70
CA MET A 450 2.78 8.02 28.69
C MET A 450 3.31 8.79 29.89
N ASP A 451 2.61 9.84 30.35
CA ASP A 451 2.94 10.53 31.60
C ASP A 451 2.88 9.58 32.80
N THR A 452 1.84 8.74 32.86
CA THR A 452 1.70 7.74 33.92
C THR A 452 2.84 6.72 33.88
N VAL A 453 3.20 6.23 32.69
CA VAL A 453 4.33 5.29 32.51
C VAL A 453 5.66 5.93 32.93
N ALA A 454 5.88 7.21 32.63
CA ALA A 454 7.08 7.92 33.04
C ALA A 454 7.15 8.03 34.58
N HIS A 455 6.04 8.36 35.24
CA HIS A 455 5.97 8.39 36.70
C HIS A 455 6.20 7.01 37.34
N ASP A 456 5.59 5.96 36.79
CA ASP A 456 5.80 4.58 37.25
C ASP A 456 7.27 4.16 37.08
N ALA A 457 7.93 4.59 36.00
CA ALA A 457 9.35 4.33 35.80
C ALA A 457 10.21 4.99 36.89
N GLU A 458 9.93 6.23 37.30
CA GLU A 458 10.63 6.89 38.42
C GLU A 458 10.48 6.11 39.73
N ALA A 459 9.26 5.63 40.03
CA ALA A 459 9.01 4.83 41.23
C ALA A 459 9.77 3.50 41.21
N VAL A 460 9.83 2.81 40.07
CA VAL A 460 10.61 1.58 39.91
C VAL A 460 12.11 1.87 40.03
N SER A 461 12.59 3.00 39.50
CA SER A 461 14.01 3.42 39.63
C SER A 461 14.42 3.55 41.10
N SER A 462 13.57 4.16 41.92
CA SER A 462 13.78 4.27 43.37
C SER A 462 13.88 2.88 44.01
N ASN A 463 12.94 1.97 43.72
CA ASN A 463 12.96 0.61 44.26
C ASN A 463 14.21 -0.18 43.86
N VAL A 464 14.68 -0.01 42.62
CA VAL A 464 15.90 -0.65 42.13
C VAL A 464 17.13 -0.13 42.90
N THR A 465 17.17 1.16 43.20
CA THR A 465 18.24 1.77 43.99
C THR A 465 18.25 1.21 45.42
N THR A 466 17.07 1.05 46.04
CA THR A 466 16.95 0.40 47.36
C THR A 466 17.39 -1.06 47.32
N MET A 467 17.09 -1.79 46.25
CA MET A 467 17.50 -3.18 46.07
C MET A 467 19.02 -3.32 45.95
N ALA A 468 19.68 -2.40 45.23
CA ALA A 468 21.14 -2.37 45.13
C ALA A 468 21.79 -2.14 46.50
N ALA A 469 21.28 -1.17 47.28
CA ALA A 469 21.76 -0.92 48.63
C ALA A 469 21.59 -2.14 49.56
N ALA A 470 20.46 -2.83 49.49
CA ALA A 470 20.23 -4.05 50.27
C ALA A 470 21.19 -5.20 49.89
N ALA A 471 21.59 -5.30 48.62
CA ALA A 471 22.57 -6.28 48.16
C ALA A 471 24.00 -5.97 48.64
N GLU A 472 24.37 -4.70 48.70
CA GLU A 472 25.64 -4.26 49.29
C GLU A 472 25.68 -4.56 50.79
N GLU A 473 24.60 -4.25 51.53
CA GLU A 473 24.48 -4.56 52.96
C GLU A 473 24.56 -6.07 53.22
N MET A 474 23.90 -6.88 52.40
CA MET A 474 24.00 -8.35 52.47
C MET A 474 25.44 -8.84 52.26
N SER A 475 26.17 -8.24 51.31
CA SER A 475 27.58 -8.58 51.06
C SER A 475 28.46 -8.26 52.27
N MET A 476 28.22 -7.13 52.93
CA MET A 476 28.90 -6.78 54.18
C MET A 476 28.59 -7.77 55.32
N ASN A 477 27.33 -8.17 55.46
CA ASN A 477 26.92 -9.15 56.48
C ASN A 477 27.58 -10.52 56.26
N VAL A 478 27.80 -10.94 55.01
CA VAL A 478 28.54 -12.17 54.70
C VAL A 478 29.99 -12.08 55.16
N VAL A 479 30.65 -10.94 54.96
CA VAL A 479 32.03 -10.73 55.46
C VAL A 479 32.07 -10.85 56.98
N GLY A 480 31.11 -10.24 57.69
CA GLY A 480 31.00 -10.36 59.15
C GLY A 480 30.74 -11.80 59.63
N MET A 481 29.96 -12.58 58.86
CA MET A 481 29.72 -13.99 59.13
C MET A 481 31.00 -14.83 58.97
N GLN A 482 31.77 -14.60 57.90
CA GLN A 482 33.04 -15.30 57.68
C GLN A 482 34.04 -15.06 58.82
N GLN A 483 34.16 -13.80 59.29
CA GLN A 483 34.99 -13.48 60.45
C GLN A 483 34.53 -14.19 61.72
N SER A 484 33.21 -14.28 61.95
CA SER A 484 32.65 -14.99 63.10
C SER A 484 32.95 -16.50 63.04
N ILE A 485 32.90 -17.11 61.86
CA ILE A 485 33.26 -18.53 61.65
C ILE A 485 34.75 -18.78 61.93
N GLU A 486 35.61 -17.85 61.52
CA GLU A 486 37.05 -17.93 61.78
C GLU A 486 37.34 -17.87 63.29
N GLN A 487 36.62 -17.02 64.03
CA GLN A 487 36.68 -16.96 65.49
C GLN A 487 36.16 -18.25 66.16
N VAL A 488 35.06 -18.82 65.67
CA VAL A 488 34.53 -20.11 66.14
C VAL A 488 35.54 -21.23 65.90
N SER A 489 36.18 -21.26 64.73
CA SER A 489 37.21 -22.24 64.39
C SER A 489 38.42 -22.16 65.33
N GLY A 490 38.86 -20.94 65.67
CA GLY A 490 39.89 -20.75 66.70
C GLY A 490 39.46 -21.22 68.09
N SER A 491 38.19 -21.01 68.46
CA SER A 491 37.64 -21.46 69.74
C SER A 491 37.55 -22.99 69.81
N ILE A 492 37.13 -23.64 68.73
CA ILE A 492 37.16 -25.11 68.57
C ILE A 492 38.57 -25.64 68.80
N GLN A 493 39.58 -25.05 68.16
CA GLN A 493 40.98 -25.46 68.33
C GLN A 493 41.45 -25.34 69.78
N ASN A 494 41.08 -24.26 70.46
CA ASN A 494 41.42 -24.06 71.87
C ASN A 494 40.76 -25.13 72.75
N VAL A 495 39.48 -25.43 72.54
CA VAL A 495 38.77 -26.49 73.28
C VAL A 495 39.41 -27.85 73.02
N THR A 496 39.74 -28.20 71.78
CA THR A 496 40.44 -29.45 71.44
C THR A 496 41.76 -29.58 72.18
N THR A 497 42.55 -28.51 72.25
CA THR A 497 43.82 -28.49 73.01
C THR A 497 43.57 -28.70 74.49
N SER A 498 42.62 -27.98 75.09
CA SER A 498 42.29 -28.13 76.53
C SER A 498 41.75 -29.53 76.85
N VAL A 499 40.93 -30.12 75.98
CA VAL A 499 40.42 -31.49 76.13
C VAL A 499 41.57 -32.49 76.09
N ALA A 500 42.54 -32.32 75.20
CA ALA A 500 43.73 -33.17 75.14
C ALA A 500 44.61 -33.04 76.42
N GLU A 501 44.80 -31.84 76.93
CA GLU A 501 45.53 -31.59 78.18
C GLU A 501 44.83 -32.22 79.38
N VAL A 502 43.50 -32.07 79.50
CA VAL A 502 42.72 -32.71 80.57
C VAL A 502 42.77 -34.23 80.44
N GLY A 503 42.66 -34.78 79.22
CA GLY A 503 42.80 -36.22 78.99
C GLY A 503 44.17 -36.77 79.45
N SER A 504 45.26 -36.03 79.18
CA SER A 504 46.60 -36.37 79.66
C SER A 504 46.70 -36.30 81.20
N ALA A 505 46.15 -35.24 81.80
CA ALA A 505 46.15 -35.08 83.26
C ALA A 505 45.35 -36.19 83.96
N LEU A 506 44.20 -36.58 83.42
CA LEU A 506 43.39 -37.69 83.94
C LEU A 506 44.13 -39.02 83.84
N GLY A 507 44.84 -39.28 82.75
CA GLY A 507 45.72 -40.44 82.61
C GLY A 507 46.77 -40.48 83.73
N GLY A 508 47.45 -39.36 83.99
CA GLY A 508 48.43 -39.26 85.08
C GLY A 508 47.83 -39.44 86.48
N ILE A 509 46.62 -38.95 86.74
CA ILE A 509 45.91 -39.19 88.00
C ILE A 509 45.53 -40.67 88.14
N GLY A 510 45.10 -41.31 87.05
CA GLY A 510 44.83 -42.75 86.99
C GLY A 510 46.06 -43.57 87.39
N ASP A 511 47.22 -43.29 86.78
CA ASP A 511 48.49 -43.93 87.12
C ASP A 511 48.90 -43.69 88.58
N GLN A 512 48.67 -42.48 89.10
CA GLN A 512 48.98 -42.14 90.49
C GLN A 512 48.06 -42.89 91.48
N CYS A 513 46.79 -43.11 91.14
CA CYS A 513 45.86 -43.90 91.95
C CYS A 513 46.27 -45.38 91.97
N GLN A 514 46.75 -45.91 90.84
CA GLN A 514 47.30 -47.28 90.75
C GLN A 514 48.50 -47.44 91.70
N LEU A 515 49.48 -46.53 91.62
CA LEU A 515 50.65 -46.52 92.51
C LEU A 515 50.25 -46.38 93.99
N ALA A 516 49.28 -45.52 94.30
CA ALA A 516 48.81 -45.32 95.66
C ALA A 516 48.07 -46.55 96.22
N ARG A 517 47.36 -47.34 95.39
CA ARG A 517 46.81 -48.65 95.78
C ARG A 517 47.93 -49.65 96.10
N GLU A 518 48.97 -49.71 95.27
CA GLU A 518 50.12 -50.61 95.50
C GLU A 518 50.85 -50.27 96.82
N GLU A 519 51.15 -48.99 97.06
CA GLU A 519 51.75 -48.54 98.33
C GLU A 519 50.84 -48.79 99.54
N SER A 520 49.52 -48.60 99.41
CA SER A 520 48.57 -48.93 100.48
C SER A 520 48.54 -50.43 100.79
N SER A 521 48.69 -51.27 99.77
CA SER A 521 48.82 -52.73 99.94
C SER A 521 50.12 -53.09 100.68
N HIS A 522 51.25 -52.50 100.28
CA HIS A 522 52.54 -52.69 100.97
C HIS A 522 52.50 -52.19 102.42
N ALA A 523 51.89 -51.03 102.68
CA ALA A 523 51.73 -50.48 104.02
C ALA A 523 50.84 -51.37 104.89
N THR A 524 49.78 -51.94 104.33
CA THR A 524 48.91 -52.91 105.02
C THR A 524 49.73 -54.14 105.44
N GLN A 525 50.53 -54.70 104.51
CA GLN A 525 51.37 -55.85 104.81
C GLN A 525 52.39 -55.54 105.91
N ARG A 526 53.10 -54.41 105.83
CA ARG A 526 54.07 -54.00 106.86
C ARG A 526 53.43 -53.77 108.23
N THR A 527 52.21 -53.24 108.24
CA THR A 527 51.45 -53.03 109.49
C THR A 527 51.06 -54.37 110.11
N GLU A 528 50.69 -55.36 109.29
CA GLU A 528 50.41 -56.73 109.74
C GLU A 528 51.68 -57.42 110.29
N ASP A 529 52.81 -57.27 109.61
CA ASP A 529 54.11 -57.81 110.08
C ASP A 529 54.52 -57.19 111.42
N ALA A 530 54.34 -55.86 111.58
CA ALA A 530 54.60 -55.16 112.83
C ALA A 530 53.65 -55.62 113.95
N HIS A 531 52.35 -55.76 113.66
CA HIS A 531 51.35 -56.28 114.60
C HIS A 531 51.76 -57.67 115.12
N ASN A 532 52.19 -58.56 114.22
CA ASN A 532 52.68 -59.89 114.58
C ASN A 532 53.94 -59.85 115.46
N ALA A 533 54.93 -59.00 115.13
CA ALA A 533 56.16 -58.87 115.90
C ALA A 533 55.91 -58.29 117.31
N ILE A 534 55.03 -57.29 117.42
CA ILE A 534 54.59 -56.70 118.69
C ILE A 534 53.85 -57.74 119.52
N GLY A 535 52.98 -58.55 118.90
CA GLY A 535 52.30 -59.66 119.57
C GLY A 535 53.27 -60.70 120.15
N GLN A 536 54.34 -61.04 119.42
CA GLN A 536 55.40 -61.92 119.90
C GLN A 536 56.20 -61.30 121.06
N LEU A 537 56.48 -59.99 121.01
CA LEU A 537 57.14 -59.27 122.10
C LEU A 537 56.26 -59.24 123.34
N ALA A 538 54.96 -58.91 123.19
CA ALA A 538 54.00 -58.92 124.30
C ALA A 538 53.98 -60.28 125.01
N HIS A 539 53.95 -61.37 124.23
CA HIS A 539 54.02 -62.72 124.76
C HIS A 539 55.35 -63.01 125.47
N SER A 540 56.48 -62.65 124.86
CA SER A 540 57.82 -62.88 125.44
C SER A 540 58.01 -62.12 126.74
N THR A 541 57.57 -60.86 126.80
CA THR A 541 57.62 -60.03 128.01
C THR A 541 56.69 -60.56 129.11
N GLN A 542 55.54 -61.15 128.75
CA GLN A 542 54.68 -61.84 129.71
C GLN A 542 55.35 -63.08 130.31
N GLU A 543 56.05 -63.88 129.50
CA GLU A 543 56.82 -65.03 129.98
C GLU A 543 57.99 -64.60 130.88
N ILE A 544 58.72 -63.54 130.52
CA ILE A 544 59.78 -62.99 131.38
C ILE A 544 59.21 -62.50 132.71
N GLY A 545 58.05 -61.84 132.72
CA GLY A 545 57.37 -61.44 133.96
C GLY A 545 57.15 -62.61 134.92
N LYS A 546 56.63 -63.75 134.42
CA LYS A 546 56.46 -64.98 135.22
C LYS A 546 57.78 -65.51 135.79
N VAL A 547 58.87 -65.41 135.02
CA VAL A 547 60.21 -65.83 135.46
C VAL A 547 60.73 -64.89 136.56
N VAL A 548 60.54 -63.58 136.41
CA VAL A 548 60.94 -62.58 137.41
C VAL A 548 60.18 -62.79 138.72
N ASP A 549 58.86 -63.04 138.67
CA ASP A 549 58.04 -63.37 139.84
C ASP A 549 58.55 -64.62 140.57
N LEU A 550 58.97 -65.65 139.80
CA LEU A 550 59.55 -66.86 140.35
C LEU A 550 60.91 -66.59 141.02
N ILE A 551 61.80 -65.82 140.40
CA ILE A 551 63.10 -65.47 140.98
C ILE A 551 62.89 -64.63 142.25
N ASN A 552 61.97 -63.67 142.25
CA ASN A 552 61.65 -62.88 143.43
C ASN A 552 61.14 -63.78 144.57
N SER A 553 60.28 -64.75 144.25
CA SER A 553 59.82 -65.76 145.22
C SER A 553 60.96 -66.63 145.78
N ILE A 554 61.94 -66.99 144.94
CA ILE A 554 63.14 -67.73 145.36
C ILE A 554 64.04 -66.84 146.23
N ALA A 555 64.20 -65.56 145.88
CA ALA A 555 64.96 -64.60 146.66
C ALA A 555 64.35 -64.40 148.05
N ASP A 556 63.02 -64.25 148.14
CA ASP A 556 62.28 -64.19 149.40
C ASP A 556 62.47 -65.49 150.24
N GLN A 557 62.37 -66.66 149.61
CA GLN A 557 62.63 -67.94 150.28
C GLN A 557 64.08 -68.06 150.76
N THR A 558 65.04 -67.64 149.93
CA THR A 558 66.48 -67.70 150.25
C THR A 558 66.81 -66.74 151.40
N ASN A 559 66.22 -65.55 151.41
CA ASN A 559 66.33 -64.58 152.50
C ASN A 559 65.79 -65.16 153.81
N MET A 560 64.64 -65.86 153.78
CA MET A 560 64.07 -66.55 154.95
C MET A 560 64.92 -67.73 155.44
N LEU A 561 65.47 -68.54 154.53
CA LEU A 561 66.38 -69.64 154.85
C LEU A 561 67.69 -69.13 155.47
N ALA A 562 68.26 -68.07 154.88
CA ALA A 562 69.46 -67.42 155.35
C ALA A 562 69.26 -66.73 156.71
N LEU A 563 68.08 -66.12 156.93
CA LEU A 563 67.69 -65.58 158.23
C LEU A 563 67.61 -66.67 159.30
N ASN A 564 66.96 -67.80 159.00
CA ASN A 564 66.88 -68.94 159.91
C ASN A 564 68.27 -69.53 160.22
N ALA A 565 69.13 -69.68 159.20
CA ALA A 565 70.50 -70.15 159.37
C ALA A 565 71.37 -69.17 160.18
N SER A 566 71.17 -67.85 160.01
CA SER A 566 71.86 -66.81 160.79
C SER A 566 71.44 -66.85 162.28
N ILE A 567 70.16 -67.07 162.56
CA ILE A 567 69.63 -67.25 163.93
C ILE A 567 70.24 -68.49 164.59
N GLU A 568 70.26 -69.63 163.89
CA GLU A 568 70.79 -70.88 164.44
C GLU A 568 72.32 -70.82 164.65
N ALA A 569 73.04 -70.16 163.74
CA ALA A 569 74.48 -69.91 163.87
C ALA A 569 74.82 -68.96 165.05
N ALA A 570 73.95 -67.99 165.37
CA ALA A 570 74.06 -67.16 166.56
C ALA A 570 73.81 -67.96 167.86
N GLY A 571 72.97 -69.01 167.81
CA GLY A 571 72.71 -69.93 168.92
C GLY A 571 73.89 -70.82 169.30
N ALA A 572 74.80 -71.14 168.36
CA ALA A 572 75.96 -72.03 168.57
C ALA A 572 77.20 -71.36 169.21
N GLY A 573 77.16 -70.06 169.54
CA GLY A 573 78.26 -69.35 170.23
C GLY A 573 79.56 -69.25 169.41
N GLU A 574 80.73 -69.30 170.06
CA GLU A 574 82.07 -69.12 169.42
C GLU A 574 82.32 -70.08 168.24
N SER A 575 81.73 -71.27 168.23
CA SER A 575 81.89 -72.26 167.14
C SER A 575 81.07 -71.94 165.87
N GLY A 576 80.06 -71.06 165.95
CA GLY A 576 79.13 -70.73 164.86
C GLY A 576 79.49 -69.46 164.06
N LYS A 577 80.50 -68.69 164.49
CA LYS A 577 80.85 -67.38 163.91
C LYS A 577 81.09 -67.41 162.39
N GLY A 578 81.76 -68.44 161.87
CA GLY A 578 81.99 -68.57 160.42
C GLY A 578 80.70 -68.79 159.61
N PHE A 579 79.74 -69.54 160.18
CA PHE A 579 78.46 -69.84 159.54
C PHE A 579 77.51 -68.64 159.55
N ALA A 580 77.51 -67.86 160.65
CA ALA A 580 76.68 -66.66 160.76
C ALA A 580 77.07 -65.57 159.74
N VAL A 581 78.38 -65.43 159.44
CA VAL A 581 78.86 -64.50 158.40
C VAL A 581 78.37 -64.93 157.01
N VAL A 582 78.48 -66.22 156.66
CA VAL A 582 77.97 -66.75 155.38
C VAL A 582 76.46 -66.61 155.27
N ALA A 583 75.70 -66.91 156.34
CA ALA A 583 74.26 -66.77 156.34
C ALA A 583 73.80 -65.30 156.19
N ASN A 584 74.48 -64.36 156.85
CA ASN A 584 74.21 -62.93 156.65
C ASN A 584 74.58 -62.46 155.23
N GLU A 585 75.68 -62.96 154.65
CA GLU A 585 76.05 -62.66 153.27
C GLU A 585 75.00 -63.18 152.28
N VAL A 586 74.50 -64.42 152.47
CA VAL A 586 73.43 -65.00 151.63
C VAL A 586 72.11 -64.23 151.81
N LYS A 587 71.79 -63.78 153.02
CA LYS A 587 70.62 -62.95 153.32
C LYS A 587 70.69 -61.61 152.57
N GLU A 588 71.84 -60.95 152.63
CA GLU A 588 72.07 -59.69 151.91
C GLU A 588 72.01 -59.90 150.39
N LEU A 589 72.61 -60.98 149.87
CA LEU A 589 72.54 -61.36 148.46
C LEU A 589 71.10 -61.63 148.00
N ALA A 590 70.29 -62.29 148.83
CA ALA A 590 68.89 -62.57 148.56
C ALA A 590 68.04 -61.28 148.59
N SER A 591 68.30 -60.37 149.53
CA SER A 591 67.65 -59.04 149.57
C SER A 591 68.00 -58.21 148.33
N GLN A 592 69.26 -58.18 147.92
CA GLN A 592 69.70 -57.52 146.69
C GLN A 592 69.09 -58.17 145.44
N THR A 593 68.92 -59.50 145.45
CA THR A 593 68.25 -60.23 144.36
C THR A 593 66.78 -59.84 144.27
N ALA A 594 66.07 -59.78 145.41
CA ALA A 594 64.66 -59.36 145.47
C ALA A 594 64.47 -57.92 144.98
N GLU A 595 65.33 -56.99 145.42
CA GLU A 595 65.32 -55.59 144.97
C GLU A 595 65.62 -55.46 143.47
N ALA A 596 66.61 -56.22 142.97
CA ALA A 596 66.92 -56.27 141.54
C ALA A 596 65.77 -56.86 140.72
N THR A 597 65.12 -57.93 141.18
CA THR A 597 63.95 -58.52 140.50
C THR A 597 62.74 -57.60 140.55
N GLN A 598 62.52 -56.85 141.62
CA GLN A 598 61.46 -55.84 141.68
C GLN A 598 61.69 -54.73 140.65
N THR A 599 62.94 -54.30 140.48
CA THR A 599 63.32 -53.34 139.44
C THR A 599 63.07 -53.91 138.04
N ILE A 600 63.42 -55.18 137.81
CA ILE A 600 63.15 -55.86 136.53
C ILE A 600 61.64 -56.02 136.31
N ALA A 601 60.86 -56.36 137.34
CA ALA A 601 59.40 -56.50 137.25
C ALA A 601 58.76 -55.18 136.80
N GLN A 602 59.19 -54.05 137.39
CA GLN A 602 58.76 -52.73 136.95
C GLN A 602 59.13 -52.45 135.48
N GLN A 603 60.34 -52.80 135.04
CA GLN A 603 60.75 -52.66 133.64
C GLN A 603 59.93 -53.54 132.69
N ILE A 604 59.56 -54.75 133.11
CA ILE A 604 58.71 -55.66 132.34
C ILE A 604 57.29 -55.10 132.22
N ASP A 605 56.71 -54.60 133.31
CA ASP A 605 55.41 -53.93 133.30
C ASP A 605 55.42 -52.70 132.36
N ASP A 606 56.47 -51.89 132.42
CA ASP A 606 56.66 -50.75 131.52
C ASP A 606 56.74 -51.21 130.05
N ILE A 607 57.48 -52.28 129.74
CA ILE A 607 57.55 -52.86 128.39
C ILE A 607 56.18 -53.40 127.94
N GLN A 608 55.43 -54.09 128.80
CA GLN A 608 54.09 -54.59 128.47
C GLN A 608 53.12 -53.44 128.17
N GLN A 609 53.14 -52.40 129.00
CA GLN A 609 52.30 -51.22 128.82
C GLN A 609 52.69 -50.45 127.55
N GLN A 610 53.99 -50.32 127.27
CA GLN A 610 54.47 -49.73 126.03
C GLN A 610 54.06 -50.58 124.81
N THR A 611 54.15 -51.90 124.88
CA THR A 611 53.76 -52.82 123.80
C THR A 611 52.27 -52.72 123.48
N LYS A 612 51.39 -52.60 124.51
CA LYS A 612 49.96 -52.32 124.31
C LYS A 612 49.73 -50.99 123.59
N THR A 613 50.49 -49.95 123.97
CA THR A 613 50.41 -48.64 123.33
C THR A 613 50.81 -48.69 121.86
N VAL A 614 51.89 -49.40 121.53
CA VAL A 614 52.35 -49.58 120.15
C VAL A 614 51.36 -50.44 119.34
N ASN A 615 50.74 -51.46 119.95
CA ASN A 615 49.72 -52.27 119.28
C ASN A 615 48.49 -51.44 118.88
N ASN A 616 47.95 -50.64 119.80
CA ASN A 616 46.84 -49.72 119.53
C ASN A 616 47.20 -48.70 118.43
N ALA A 617 48.44 -48.20 118.43
CA ALA A 617 48.92 -47.31 117.37
C ALA A 617 49.00 -48.03 116.00
N THR A 618 49.39 -49.30 115.98
CA THR A 618 49.48 -50.13 114.77
C THR A 618 48.08 -50.40 114.18
N ASP A 619 47.08 -50.69 115.02
CA ASP A 619 45.69 -50.85 114.60
C ASP A 619 45.11 -49.54 114.01
N ALA A 620 45.45 -48.39 114.61
CA ALA A 620 45.07 -47.09 114.06
C ALA A 620 45.69 -46.85 112.67
N VAL A 621 46.96 -47.22 112.47
CA VAL A 621 47.62 -47.16 111.15
C VAL A 621 46.92 -48.07 110.15
N LYS A 622 46.56 -49.32 110.51
CA LYS A 622 45.83 -50.25 109.65
C LYS A 622 44.50 -49.67 109.17
N SER A 623 43.75 -49.02 110.07
CA SER A 623 42.50 -48.34 109.72
C SER A 623 42.71 -47.15 108.77
N ILE A 624 43.75 -46.34 108.99
CA ILE A 624 44.09 -45.22 108.11
C ILE A 624 44.44 -45.72 106.70
N VAL A 625 45.28 -46.75 106.58
CA VAL A 625 45.67 -47.33 105.28
C VAL A 625 44.46 -47.90 104.54
N SER A 626 43.55 -48.59 105.24
CA SER A 626 42.31 -49.08 104.64
C SER A 626 41.43 -47.95 104.09
N ARG A 627 41.30 -46.84 104.84
CA ARG A 627 40.57 -45.64 104.37
C ARG A 627 41.23 -44.99 103.16
N ILE A 628 42.57 -44.98 103.09
CA ILE A 628 43.30 -44.48 101.91
C ILE A 628 43.01 -45.38 100.69
N SER A 629 43.00 -46.71 100.88
CA SER A 629 42.69 -47.65 99.80
C SER A 629 41.29 -47.42 99.21
N VAL A 630 40.28 -47.21 100.07
CA VAL A 630 38.90 -46.92 99.62
C VAL A 630 38.84 -45.56 98.91
N ALA A 631 39.48 -44.53 99.44
CA ALA A 631 39.52 -43.21 98.81
C ALA A 631 40.18 -43.26 97.41
N ASN A 632 41.26 -44.03 97.23
CA ASN A 632 41.88 -44.21 95.92
C ASN A 632 40.99 -44.96 94.93
N GLU A 633 40.09 -45.82 95.42
CA GLU A 633 39.12 -46.50 94.58
C GLU A 633 38.03 -45.57 94.07
N GLU A 634 37.48 -44.72 94.94
CA GLU A 634 36.52 -43.67 94.58
C GLU A 634 37.13 -42.66 93.59
N ILE A 635 38.39 -42.26 93.77
CA ILE A 635 39.09 -41.36 92.83
C ILE A 635 39.26 -42.03 91.46
N ALA A 636 39.65 -43.31 91.42
CA ALA A 636 39.82 -44.04 90.16
C ALA A 636 38.50 -44.15 89.38
N GLU A 637 37.39 -44.45 90.06
CA GLU A 637 36.06 -44.48 89.44
C GLU A 637 35.64 -43.10 88.90
N ALA A 638 35.92 -42.03 89.65
CA ALA A 638 35.68 -40.65 89.19
C ALA A 638 36.52 -40.28 87.95
N VAL A 639 37.78 -40.73 87.88
CA VAL A 639 38.67 -40.53 86.71
C VAL A 639 38.12 -41.26 85.48
N GLU A 640 37.63 -42.49 85.64
CA GLU A 640 37.01 -43.26 84.56
C GLU A 640 35.74 -42.55 84.05
N GLY A 641 34.88 -42.06 84.95
CA GLY A 641 33.71 -41.27 84.61
C GLY A 641 34.05 -39.97 83.85
N GLN A 642 35.08 -39.24 84.28
CA GLN A 642 35.54 -38.03 83.58
C GLN A 642 36.14 -38.33 82.21
N THR A 643 36.78 -39.50 82.03
CA THR A 643 37.30 -39.94 80.74
C THR A 643 36.18 -40.18 79.72
N LEU A 644 35.05 -40.73 80.16
CA LEU A 644 33.87 -40.87 79.32
C LEU A 644 33.30 -39.51 78.90
N SER A 645 33.18 -38.55 79.83
CA SER A 645 32.73 -37.18 79.51
C SER A 645 33.67 -36.45 78.54
N ILE A 646 34.99 -36.66 78.64
CA ILE A 646 35.97 -36.14 77.67
C ILE A 646 35.69 -36.65 76.25
N SER A 647 35.34 -37.94 76.11
CA SER A 647 34.98 -38.52 74.82
C SER A 647 33.71 -37.87 74.25
N GLU A 648 32.70 -37.62 75.08
CA GLU A 648 31.46 -36.94 74.66
C GLU A 648 31.73 -35.50 74.22
N ILE A 649 32.59 -34.76 74.95
CA ILE A 649 33.01 -33.40 74.57
C ILE A 649 33.70 -33.42 73.21
N ASN A 650 34.59 -34.39 72.93
CA ASN A 650 35.23 -34.52 71.63
C ASN A 650 34.23 -34.72 70.49
N SER A 651 33.22 -35.58 70.68
CA SER A 651 32.16 -35.76 69.69
C SER A 651 31.34 -34.48 69.46
N ALA A 652 31.02 -33.72 70.52
CA ALA A 652 30.33 -32.44 70.39
C ALA A 652 31.20 -31.40 69.64
N VAL A 653 32.51 -31.39 69.86
CA VAL A 653 33.46 -30.51 69.16
C VAL A 653 33.50 -30.82 67.66
N GLU A 654 33.52 -32.11 67.27
CA GLU A 654 33.42 -32.53 65.87
C GLU A 654 32.09 -32.07 65.22
N GLU A 655 30.98 -32.19 65.93
CA GLU A 655 29.66 -31.74 65.43
C GLU A 655 29.61 -30.23 65.20
N VAL A 656 30.14 -29.44 66.14
CA VAL A 656 30.23 -27.98 66.02
C VAL A 656 31.17 -27.58 64.86
N SER A 657 32.26 -28.32 64.66
CA SER A 657 33.16 -28.13 63.51
C SER A 657 32.45 -28.39 62.18
N GLY A 658 31.72 -29.50 62.07
CA GLY A 658 30.91 -29.83 60.89
C GLY A 658 29.86 -28.76 60.59
N SER A 659 29.15 -28.30 61.62
CA SER A 659 28.17 -27.22 61.52
C SER A 659 28.80 -25.90 61.06
N SER A 660 29.99 -25.56 61.58
CA SER A 660 30.71 -24.33 61.21
C SER A 660 31.13 -24.33 59.74
N ASN A 661 31.60 -25.48 59.23
CA ASN A 661 31.88 -25.66 57.80
C ASN A 661 30.62 -25.49 56.94
N GLN A 662 29.47 -25.96 57.41
CA GLN A 662 28.21 -25.79 56.70
C GLN A 662 27.75 -24.33 56.67
N VAL A 663 27.89 -23.60 57.77
CA VAL A 663 27.62 -22.15 57.78
C VAL A 663 28.56 -21.40 56.83
N ASN A 664 29.82 -21.83 56.70
CA ASN A 664 30.76 -21.22 55.76
C ASN A 664 30.36 -21.43 54.29
N MET A 665 29.88 -22.63 53.94
CA MET A 665 29.33 -22.88 52.60
C MET A 665 28.09 -22.02 52.33
N MET A 666 27.18 -21.92 53.29
CA MET A 666 26.00 -21.05 53.18
C MET A 666 26.37 -19.57 53.03
N ALA A 667 27.40 -19.10 53.73
CA ALA A 667 27.92 -17.73 53.60
C ALA A 667 28.43 -17.48 52.17
N SER A 668 29.16 -18.43 51.58
CA SER A 668 29.64 -18.33 50.21
C SER A 668 28.50 -18.30 49.18
N GLU A 669 27.48 -19.15 49.36
CA GLU A 669 26.27 -19.12 48.52
C GLU A 669 25.53 -17.79 48.64
N LEU A 670 25.42 -17.24 49.86
CA LEU A 670 24.77 -15.97 50.12
C LEU A 670 25.51 -14.79 49.48
N ALA A 671 26.85 -14.79 49.49
CA ALA A 671 27.65 -13.81 48.74
C ALA A 671 27.38 -13.86 47.23
N SER A 672 27.31 -15.08 46.66
CA SER A 672 27.00 -15.23 45.24
C SER A 672 25.60 -14.70 44.92
N ALA A 673 24.61 -14.98 45.78
CA ALA A 673 23.26 -14.47 45.63
C ALA A 673 23.19 -12.95 45.73
N ALA A 674 23.89 -12.34 46.70
CA ALA A 674 23.98 -10.89 46.84
C ALA A 674 24.56 -10.23 45.59
N SER A 675 25.62 -10.81 45.02
CA SER A 675 26.23 -10.34 43.76
C SER A 675 25.26 -10.42 42.57
N GLU A 676 24.49 -11.51 42.45
CA GLU A 676 23.48 -11.68 41.40
C GLU A 676 22.33 -10.67 41.55
N VAL A 677 21.91 -10.37 42.78
CA VAL A 677 20.90 -9.32 43.07
C VAL A 677 21.43 -7.94 42.69
N ALA A 678 22.67 -7.61 43.05
CA ALA A 678 23.30 -6.34 42.67
C ALA A 678 23.39 -6.18 41.14
N GLN A 679 23.82 -7.22 40.42
CA GLN A 679 23.86 -7.21 38.96
C GLN A 679 22.46 -7.04 38.36
N SER A 680 21.46 -7.74 38.89
CA SER A 680 20.07 -7.64 38.46
C SER A 680 19.50 -6.24 38.71
N ALA A 681 19.85 -5.61 39.82
CA ALA A 681 19.49 -4.22 40.11
C ALA A 681 20.06 -3.27 39.05
N THR A 682 21.34 -3.39 38.71
CA THR A 682 21.96 -2.56 37.65
C THR A 682 21.28 -2.74 36.30
N MET A 683 20.97 -3.98 35.91
CA MET A 683 20.24 -4.25 34.65
C MET A 683 18.82 -3.69 34.68
N ALA A 684 18.13 -3.77 35.82
CA ALA A 684 16.81 -3.20 36.00
C ALA A 684 16.83 -1.67 35.91
N ALA A 685 17.84 -1.01 36.50
CA ALA A 685 18.01 0.45 36.43
C ALA A 685 18.13 0.91 34.98
N GLN A 686 18.96 0.24 34.18
CA GLN A 686 19.09 0.55 32.76
C GLN A 686 17.78 0.32 31.98
N GLY A 687 17.04 -0.74 32.33
CA GLY A 687 15.73 -1.03 31.73
C GLY A 687 14.71 0.07 32.03
N VAL A 688 14.68 0.56 33.26
CA VAL A 688 13.80 1.64 33.70
C VAL A 688 14.13 2.96 33.00
N GLU A 689 15.41 3.30 32.87
CA GLU A 689 15.86 4.48 32.12
C GLU A 689 15.36 4.46 30.66
N ASN A 690 15.48 3.31 29.99
CA ASN A 690 14.98 3.13 28.63
C ASN A 690 13.46 3.26 28.53
N ILE A 691 12.71 2.80 29.54
CA ILE A 691 11.25 2.95 29.62
C ILE A 691 10.88 4.43 29.76
N ALA A 692 11.53 5.16 30.67
CA ALA A 692 11.28 6.58 30.87
C ALA A 692 11.57 7.38 29.59
N HIS A 693 12.68 7.08 28.90
CA HIS A 693 13.01 7.69 27.62
C HIS A 693 11.96 7.39 26.54
N SER A 694 11.54 6.12 26.42
CA SER A 694 10.54 5.70 25.43
C SER A 694 9.18 6.33 25.67
N ALA A 695 8.78 6.50 26.94
CA ALA A 695 7.55 7.19 27.32
C ALA A 695 7.59 8.66 26.91
N SER A 696 8.72 9.34 27.17
CA SER A 696 8.95 10.73 26.76
C SER A 696 8.86 10.91 25.23
N THR A 697 9.55 10.06 24.45
CA THR A 697 9.47 10.10 22.98
C THR A 697 8.04 9.82 22.48
N SER A 698 7.36 8.85 23.08
CA SER A 698 5.99 8.50 22.70
C SER A 698 5.00 9.65 22.99
N ALA A 699 5.17 10.36 24.11
CA ALA A 699 4.38 11.55 24.41
C ALA A 699 4.59 12.65 23.37
N GLN A 700 5.85 12.88 22.94
CA GLN A 700 6.14 13.84 21.87
C GLN A 700 5.48 13.45 20.53
N SER A 701 5.64 12.20 20.08
CA SER A 701 5.01 11.75 18.83
C SER A 701 3.49 11.86 18.89
N THR A 702 2.91 11.68 20.07
CA THR A 702 1.47 11.82 20.27
C THR A 702 1.00 13.28 20.13
N HIS A 703 1.80 14.24 20.59
CA HIS A 703 1.54 15.66 20.33
C HIS A 703 1.62 15.99 18.83
N GLU A 704 2.58 15.42 18.10
CA GLU A 704 2.70 15.60 16.65
C GLU A 704 1.48 15.04 15.89
N VAL A 705 0.99 13.86 16.28
CA VAL A 705 -0.25 13.27 15.72
C VAL A 705 -1.46 14.16 15.99
N SER A 706 -1.59 14.71 17.19
CA SER A 706 -2.67 15.64 17.53
C SER A 706 -2.62 16.91 16.67
N ALA A 707 -1.44 17.50 16.49
CA ALA A 707 -1.25 18.66 15.61
C ALA A 707 -1.58 18.33 14.15
N SER A 708 -1.13 17.18 13.63
CA SER A 708 -1.41 16.74 12.26
C SER A 708 -2.89 16.45 12.01
N SER A 709 -3.60 15.91 13.02
CA SER A 709 -5.05 15.73 12.95
C SER A 709 -5.78 17.07 12.81
N LYS A 710 -5.35 18.09 13.57
CA LYS A 710 -5.91 19.44 13.47
C LYS A 710 -5.70 20.07 12.09
N GLU A 711 -4.50 19.95 11.53
CA GLU A 711 -4.20 20.43 10.17
C GLU A 711 -5.04 19.69 9.11
N SER A 712 -5.20 18.38 9.28
CA SER A 712 -6.01 17.56 8.37
C SER A 712 -7.49 18.00 8.37
N LYS A 713 -8.04 18.39 9.53
CA LYS A 713 -9.40 18.96 9.61
C LYS A 713 -9.54 20.26 8.82
N GLU A 714 -8.56 21.15 8.88
CA GLU A 714 -8.58 22.40 8.10
C GLU A 714 -8.59 22.11 6.59
N ARG A 715 -7.80 21.13 6.14
CA ARG A 715 -7.79 20.68 4.74
C ARG A 715 -9.10 19.98 4.32
N ILE A 716 -9.73 19.21 5.20
CA ILE A 716 -11.03 18.59 4.95
C ILE A 716 -12.11 19.69 4.80
N SER A 717 -12.04 20.76 5.60
CA SER A 717 -12.96 21.89 5.50
C SER A 717 -12.84 22.63 4.16
N SER A 718 -11.66 22.71 3.55
CA SER A 718 -11.51 23.37 2.24
C SER A 718 -12.08 22.52 1.10
N LEU A 719 -12.05 21.19 1.21
CA LEU A 719 -12.69 20.29 0.26
C LEU A 719 -14.21 20.47 0.19
N PHE A 720 -14.87 20.72 1.32
CA PHE A 720 -16.30 21.05 1.36
C PHE A 720 -16.62 22.27 0.48
N LYS A 721 -15.82 23.33 0.59
CA LYS A 721 -16.00 24.55 -0.19
C LYS A 721 -15.83 24.31 -1.70
N ILE A 722 -14.83 23.53 -2.09
CA ILE A 722 -14.58 23.19 -3.50
C ILE A 722 -15.74 22.37 -4.08
N ALA A 723 -16.28 21.42 -3.31
CA ALA A 723 -17.42 20.61 -3.75
C ALA A 723 -18.68 21.46 -3.99
N GLU A 724 -18.91 22.47 -3.14
CA GLU A 724 -20.01 23.43 -3.29
C GLU A 724 -19.86 24.29 -4.56
N GLU A 725 -18.68 24.87 -4.79
CA GLU A 725 -18.39 25.67 -5.99
C GLU A 725 -18.55 24.84 -7.28
N THR A 726 -18.02 23.61 -7.29
CA THR A 726 -18.13 22.69 -8.44
C THR A 726 -19.59 22.36 -8.77
N THR A 727 -20.45 22.24 -7.75
CA THR A 727 -21.88 21.97 -7.95
C THR A 727 -22.56 23.10 -8.73
N GLN A 728 -22.25 24.36 -8.39
CA GLN A 728 -22.83 25.52 -9.07
C GLN A 728 -22.40 25.61 -10.54
N GLU A 729 -21.13 25.32 -10.83
CA GLU A 729 -20.62 25.33 -12.21
C GLU A 729 -21.29 24.27 -13.09
N VAL A 730 -21.52 23.06 -12.56
CA VAL A 730 -22.17 21.97 -13.29
C VAL A 730 -23.61 22.35 -13.70
N TYR A 731 -24.36 23.02 -12.81
CA TYR A 731 -25.70 23.51 -13.15
C TYR A 731 -25.68 24.55 -14.28
N GLN A 732 -24.68 25.44 -14.30
CA GLN A 732 -24.57 26.45 -15.35
C GLN A 732 -24.31 25.82 -16.73
N VAL A 733 -23.49 24.76 -16.79
CA VAL A 733 -23.22 24.03 -18.03
C VAL A 733 -24.49 23.35 -18.57
N GLN A 734 -25.31 22.78 -17.69
CA GLN A 734 -26.59 22.16 -18.10
C GLN A 734 -27.54 23.15 -18.76
N GLU A 735 -27.67 24.36 -18.20
CA GLU A 735 -28.55 25.39 -18.78
C GLU A 735 -28.04 25.86 -20.15
N ASN A 736 -26.72 26.02 -20.32
CA ASN A 736 -26.13 26.39 -21.60
C ASN A 736 -26.40 25.33 -22.69
N MET A 737 -26.33 24.04 -22.36
CA MET A 737 -26.58 22.96 -23.34
C MET A 737 -28.03 22.92 -23.82
N LYS A 738 -28.98 23.32 -22.97
CA LYS A 738 -30.39 23.44 -23.34
C LYS A 738 -30.60 24.51 -24.42
N GLN A 739 -29.91 25.65 -24.30
CA GLN A 739 -29.98 26.74 -25.28
C GLN A 739 -29.36 26.32 -26.63
N VAL A 740 -28.22 25.64 -26.60
CA VAL A 740 -27.54 25.14 -27.82
C VAL A 740 -28.43 24.17 -28.61
N LYS A 741 -29.17 23.28 -27.92
CA LYS A 741 -30.08 22.34 -28.58
C LYS A 741 -31.23 23.05 -29.29
N GLN A 742 -31.83 24.08 -28.67
CA GLN A 742 -32.91 24.86 -29.29
C GLN A 742 -32.45 25.59 -30.56
N LEU A 743 -31.21 26.07 -30.59
CA LEU A 743 -30.64 26.72 -31.76
C LEU A 743 -30.46 25.76 -32.95
N ALA A 744 -30.02 24.53 -32.68
CA ALA A 744 -29.88 23.51 -33.72
C ALA A 744 -31.23 23.12 -34.34
N ASP A 745 -32.28 22.97 -33.53
CA ASP A 745 -33.63 22.65 -34.00
C ASP A 745 -34.20 23.77 -34.91
N PHE A 746 -33.94 25.03 -34.58
CA PHE A 746 -34.35 26.18 -35.40
C PHE A 746 -33.64 26.21 -36.77
N MET A 747 -32.35 25.86 -36.79
CA MET A 747 -31.55 25.80 -38.01
C MET A 747 -32.06 24.72 -38.98
N GLU A 748 -32.37 23.52 -38.47
CA GLU A 748 -32.95 22.43 -39.27
C GLU A 748 -34.28 22.84 -39.92
N ALA A 749 -35.18 23.47 -39.15
CA ALA A 749 -36.47 23.94 -39.67
C ALA A 749 -36.29 24.97 -40.81
N SER A 750 -35.33 25.88 -40.67
CA SER A 750 -35.03 26.90 -41.68
C SER A 750 -34.52 26.29 -42.99
N VAL A 751 -33.68 25.24 -42.91
CA VAL A 751 -33.14 24.53 -44.09
C VAL A 751 -34.23 23.78 -44.87
N ILE A 752 -35.22 23.21 -44.18
CA ILE A 752 -36.38 22.56 -44.81
C ILE A 752 -37.21 23.56 -45.61
N GLN A 753 -37.48 24.74 -45.03
CA GLN A 753 -38.24 25.80 -45.71
C GLN A 753 -37.49 26.31 -46.94
N PHE A 754 -36.19 26.60 -46.80
CA PHE A 754 -35.33 26.99 -47.92
C PHE A 754 -35.34 25.94 -49.04
N GLY A 755 -35.26 24.66 -48.68
CA GLY A 755 -35.31 23.56 -49.63
C GLY A 755 -36.59 23.51 -50.47
N THR A 756 -37.73 23.83 -49.88
CA THR A 756 -39.02 23.84 -50.58
C THR A 756 -39.06 24.90 -51.68
N VAL A 757 -38.46 26.08 -51.42
CA VAL A 757 -38.33 27.15 -52.41
C VAL A 757 -37.42 26.72 -53.57
N VAL A 758 -36.28 26.12 -53.26
CA VAL A 758 -35.33 25.61 -54.27
C VAL A 758 -35.97 24.54 -55.15
N ASP A 759 -36.71 23.60 -54.56
CA ASP A 759 -37.43 22.55 -55.30
C ASP A 759 -38.56 23.14 -56.17
N MET A 760 -39.26 24.18 -55.70
CA MET A 760 -40.32 24.86 -56.45
C MET A 760 -39.76 25.62 -57.66
N VAL A 761 -38.66 26.36 -57.50
CA VAL A 761 -37.98 27.04 -58.61
C VAL A 761 -37.39 26.01 -59.57
N GLY A 762 -36.71 24.98 -59.06
CA GLY A 762 -36.15 23.90 -59.87
C GLY A 762 -37.19 23.17 -60.71
N ASN A 763 -38.32 22.78 -60.13
CA ASN A 763 -39.43 22.18 -60.86
C ASN A 763 -40.03 23.15 -61.89
N SER A 764 -40.14 24.43 -61.57
CA SER A 764 -40.66 25.44 -62.51
C SER A 764 -39.72 25.61 -63.71
N THR A 765 -38.42 25.62 -63.49
CA THR A 765 -37.40 25.70 -64.53
C THR A 765 -37.31 24.43 -65.35
N GLU A 766 -37.37 23.26 -64.72
CA GLU A 766 -37.38 21.96 -65.42
C GLU A 766 -38.63 21.82 -66.25
N ASN A 767 -39.79 22.25 -65.75
CA ASN A 767 -41.02 22.32 -66.52
C ASN A 767 -40.91 23.30 -67.69
N LEU A 768 -40.33 24.49 -67.49
CA LEU A 768 -40.03 25.46 -68.56
C LEU A 768 -39.12 24.84 -69.62
N ASN A 769 -37.95 24.31 -69.25
CA ASN A 769 -36.98 23.74 -70.19
C ASN A 769 -37.53 22.48 -70.89
N THR A 770 -38.28 21.63 -70.19
CA THR A 770 -38.95 20.46 -70.80
C THR A 770 -40.04 20.88 -71.78
N THR A 771 -40.78 21.95 -71.48
CA THR A 771 -41.76 22.55 -72.41
C THR A 771 -41.05 23.14 -73.63
N MET A 772 -39.87 23.74 -73.46
CA MET A 772 -39.05 24.33 -74.52
C MET A 772 -38.36 23.29 -75.43
N ILE A 773 -37.87 22.17 -74.88
CA ILE A 773 -37.27 21.08 -75.66
C ILE A 773 -38.32 20.38 -76.54
N SER A 774 -39.58 20.42 -76.12
CA SER A 774 -40.70 19.97 -76.93
C SER A 774 -41.09 20.95 -78.04
N LEU A 775 -40.29 22.01 -78.29
CA LEU A 775 -40.38 23.12 -79.25
C LEU A 775 -39.06 23.25 -80.07
N ASN A 776 -38.95 22.70 -81.29
CA ASN A 776 -37.88 22.95 -82.29
C ASN A 776 -38.06 24.28 -83.05
N TRP A 777 -37.29 25.31 -82.70
CA TRP A 777 -37.36 26.68 -83.23
C TRP A 777 -36.17 27.14 -84.09
N GLY A 778 -35.54 26.17 -84.75
CA GLY A 778 -34.34 26.39 -85.55
C GLY A 778 -33.07 26.38 -84.71
N GLU A 779 -31.92 26.47 -85.38
CA GLU A 779 -30.62 26.44 -84.71
C GLU A 779 -30.42 27.71 -83.86
N ALA A 780 -30.04 27.53 -82.60
CA ALA A 780 -29.63 28.63 -81.74
C ALA A 780 -28.36 29.28 -82.32
N PRO A 781 -28.21 30.61 -82.23
CA PRO A 781 -26.99 31.28 -82.70
C PRO A 781 -25.68 30.68 -82.14
N PHE A 782 -25.71 30.22 -80.88
CA PHE A 782 -24.65 29.49 -80.16
C PHE A 782 -25.16 28.93 -78.82
N ASP A 783 -24.39 28.09 -78.11
CA ASP A 783 -24.78 27.49 -76.81
C ASP A 783 -24.53 28.46 -75.63
N VAL A 784 -25.59 29.16 -75.21
CA VAL A 784 -25.50 30.11 -74.09
C VAL A 784 -25.41 29.41 -72.73
N GLU A 785 -26.01 28.23 -72.55
CA GLU A 785 -25.95 27.49 -71.28
C GLU A 785 -24.51 27.07 -70.99
N ALA A 786 -23.82 26.45 -71.95
CA ALA A 786 -22.44 26.01 -71.79
C ALA A 786 -21.50 27.17 -71.47
N VAL A 787 -21.67 28.28 -72.19
CA VAL A 787 -20.90 29.52 -72.00
C VAL A 787 -21.10 30.11 -70.61
N LYS A 788 -22.36 30.26 -70.16
CA LYS A 788 -22.68 30.82 -68.85
C LYS A 788 -22.28 29.87 -67.71
N LYS A 789 -22.48 28.57 -67.89
CA LYS A 789 -22.13 27.53 -66.92
C LYS A 789 -20.63 27.46 -66.66
N ALA A 790 -19.80 27.54 -67.70
CA ALA A 790 -18.34 27.53 -67.54
C ALA A 790 -17.89 28.66 -66.58
N HIS A 791 -18.44 29.86 -66.78
CA HIS A 791 -18.14 31.04 -65.97
C HIS A 791 -18.76 30.99 -64.55
N LEU A 792 -19.96 30.44 -64.38
CA LEU A 792 -20.58 30.25 -63.07
C LEU A 792 -19.88 29.15 -62.23
N ASN A 793 -19.36 28.11 -62.88
CA ASN A 793 -18.53 27.12 -62.20
C ASN A 793 -17.21 27.72 -61.70
N TRP A 794 -16.63 28.65 -62.46
CA TRP A 794 -15.46 29.40 -62.01
C TRP A 794 -15.77 30.29 -60.79
N LEU A 795 -16.96 30.88 -60.70
CA LEU A 795 -17.41 31.58 -59.49
C LEU A 795 -17.38 30.67 -58.26
N THR A 796 -17.95 29.47 -58.37
CA THR A 796 -17.94 28.48 -57.28
C THR A 796 -16.52 28.04 -56.94
N ARG A 797 -15.69 27.69 -57.94
CA ARG A 797 -14.30 27.28 -57.69
C ARG A 797 -13.48 28.36 -57.02
N LEU A 798 -13.57 29.61 -57.49
CA LEU A 798 -12.88 30.74 -56.86
C LEU A 798 -13.37 30.97 -55.42
N SER A 799 -14.67 30.84 -55.14
CA SER A 799 -15.20 30.88 -53.78
C SER A 799 -14.62 29.77 -52.90
N HIS A 800 -14.50 28.53 -53.40
CA HIS A 800 -13.86 27.45 -52.67
C HIS A 800 -12.35 27.67 -52.44
N VAL A 801 -11.66 28.35 -53.36
CA VAL A 801 -10.25 28.74 -53.20
C VAL A 801 -10.12 29.80 -52.10
N ILE A 802 -10.96 30.83 -52.13
CA ILE A 802 -11.04 31.86 -51.09
C ILE A 802 -11.36 31.25 -49.72
N MET A 803 -12.28 30.27 -49.66
CA MET A 803 -12.66 29.55 -48.43
C MET A 803 -11.65 28.47 -48.01
N LYS A 804 -10.50 28.34 -48.70
CA LYS A 804 -9.45 27.33 -48.46
C LYS A 804 -9.94 25.87 -48.50
N ARG A 805 -11.02 25.61 -49.23
CA ARG A 805 -11.56 24.26 -49.46
C ARG A 805 -10.88 23.56 -50.64
N ILE A 806 -10.32 24.33 -51.59
CA ILE A 806 -9.62 23.85 -52.79
C ILE A 806 -8.38 24.74 -53.01
N GLU A 807 -7.29 24.17 -53.51
CA GLU A 807 -6.07 24.90 -53.89
C GLU A 807 -5.93 24.92 -55.42
N LEU A 808 -5.54 26.06 -55.99
CA LEU A 808 -5.47 26.26 -57.44
C LEU A 808 -4.27 27.13 -57.81
N LYS A 809 -3.57 26.81 -58.91
CA LYS A 809 -2.42 27.59 -59.38
C LYS A 809 -2.83 28.60 -60.46
N PRO A 810 -2.15 29.76 -60.59
CA PRO A 810 -2.47 30.77 -61.60
C PRO A 810 -2.38 30.25 -63.05
N GLU A 811 -1.55 29.23 -63.32
CA GLU A 811 -1.43 28.61 -64.64
C GLU A 811 -2.62 27.69 -64.97
N GLU A 812 -3.38 27.28 -63.95
CA GLU A 812 -4.56 26.43 -64.09
C GLU A 812 -5.83 27.24 -64.39
N VAL A 813 -5.76 28.57 -64.29
CA VAL A 813 -6.79 29.48 -64.80
C VAL A 813 -6.66 29.54 -66.32
N THR A 814 -7.66 29.00 -67.00
CA THR A 814 -7.71 28.92 -68.46
C THR A 814 -7.60 30.33 -69.08
N SER A 815 -6.94 30.47 -70.23
CA SER A 815 -6.86 31.77 -70.93
C SER A 815 -8.21 32.13 -71.58
N ALA A 816 -8.40 33.43 -71.87
CA ALA A 816 -9.61 33.91 -72.54
C ALA A 816 -9.80 33.39 -73.96
N HIS A 817 -8.76 32.85 -74.61
CA HIS A 817 -8.86 32.24 -75.94
C HIS A 817 -8.93 30.70 -75.87
N ASP A 818 -8.42 30.11 -74.78
CA ASP A 818 -8.41 28.66 -74.58
C ASP A 818 -9.65 28.14 -73.84
N CYS A 819 -10.48 29.03 -73.29
CA CYS A 819 -11.74 28.65 -72.66
C CYS A 819 -12.82 28.37 -73.72
N GLU A 820 -13.88 27.67 -73.35
CA GLU A 820 -14.95 27.28 -74.28
C GLU A 820 -15.59 28.48 -75.00
N LEU A 821 -15.83 29.58 -74.28
CA LEU A 821 -16.34 30.82 -74.88
C LEU A 821 -15.32 31.51 -75.78
N GLY A 822 -14.04 31.47 -75.39
CA GLY A 822 -12.92 32.05 -76.13
C GLY A 822 -12.69 31.39 -77.47
N LYS A 823 -12.59 30.07 -77.45
CA LYS A 823 -12.48 29.24 -78.65
C LYS A 823 -13.66 29.48 -79.58
N TRP A 824 -14.87 29.65 -79.04
CA TRP A 824 -16.04 29.97 -79.84
C TRP A 824 -15.97 31.38 -80.43
N MET A 825 -15.60 32.39 -79.62
CA MET A 825 -15.41 33.77 -80.07
C MET A 825 -14.36 33.85 -81.19
N ASP A 826 -13.22 33.16 -81.05
CA ASP A 826 -12.12 33.20 -82.02
C ASP A 826 -12.38 32.42 -83.32
N SER A 827 -13.44 31.60 -83.36
CA SER A 827 -13.77 30.75 -84.50
C SER A 827 -15.13 31.09 -85.10
N GLU A 828 -16.17 30.38 -84.68
CA GLU A 828 -17.51 30.47 -85.21
C GLU A 828 -18.14 31.84 -84.92
N GLY A 829 -17.94 32.36 -83.70
CA GLY A 829 -18.37 33.69 -83.29
C GLY A 829 -17.80 34.78 -84.19
N GLN A 830 -16.48 34.74 -84.44
CA GLN A 830 -15.79 35.66 -85.35
C GLN A 830 -16.36 35.60 -86.77
N SER A 831 -16.62 34.39 -87.29
CA SER A 831 -17.12 34.22 -88.65
C SER A 831 -18.56 34.70 -88.85
N LYS A 832 -19.42 34.56 -87.83
CA LYS A 832 -20.86 34.84 -87.91
C LYS A 832 -21.24 36.25 -87.44
N PHE A 833 -20.52 36.80 -86.46
CA PHE A 833 -20.95 38.00 -85.74
C PHE A 833 -19.89 39.12 -85.70
N SER A 834 -18.76 38.99 -86.39
CA SER A 834 -17.70 40.02 -86.42
C SER A 834 -18.18 41.42 -86.86
N ASN A 835 -19.23 41.49 -87.68
CA ASN A 835 -19.81 42.75 -88.13
C ASN A 835 -20.78 43.39 -87.11
N MET A 836 -21.04 42.74 -85.97
CA MET A 836 -21.89 43.25 -84.90
C MET A 836 -21.05 43.96 -83.82
N PRO A 837 -21.35 45.22 -83.47
CA PRO A 837 -20.69 45.95 -82.39
C PRO A 837 -20.70 45.19 -81.05
N GLU A 838 -21.79 44.48 -80.79
CA GLU A 838 -22.03 43.72 -79.55
C GLU A 838 -21.04 42.57 -79.40
N PHE A 839 -20.66 41.91 -80.50
CA PHE A 839 -19.69 40.81 -80.51
C PHE A 839 -18.29 41.30 -80.13
N THR A 840 -17.85 42.39 -80.76
CA THR A 840 -16.52 42.99 -80.49
C THR A 840 -16.38 43.43 -79.04
N ASN A 841 -17.46 43.95 -78.46
CA ASN A 841 -17.48 44.36 -77.06
C ASN A 841 -17.50 43.16 -76.10
N ALA A 842 -18.24 42.10 -76.42
CA ALA A 842 -18.27 40.87 -75.63
C ALA A 842 -16.88 40.20 -75.54
N THR A 843 -16.13 40.17 -76.64
CA THR A 843 -14.77 39.61 -76.68
C THR A 843 -13.83 40.33 -75.73
N LYS A 844 -13.90 41.66 -75.66
CA LYS A 844 -13.05 42.45 -74.76
C LYS A 844 -13.36 42.20 -73.28
N VAL A 845 -14.66 42.21 -72.92
CA VAL A 845 -15.07 41.93 -71.53
C VAL A 845 -14.70 40.51 -71.11
N HIS A 846 -14.73 39.57 -72.07
CA HIS A 846 -14.33 38.19 -71.82
C HIS A 846 -12.84 38.05 -71.47
N GLU A 847 -11.95 38.76 -72.17
CA GLU A 847 -10.52 38.80 -71.84
C GLU A 847 -10.26 39.33 -70.43
N ASP A 848 -10.98 40.39 -70.04
CA ASP A 848 -10.85 41.00 -68.72
C ASP A 848 -11.28 40.03 -67.59
N ILE A 849 -12.30 39.20 -67.81
CA ILE A 849 -12.79 38.23 -66.81
C ILE A 849 -11.73 37.17 -66.50
N HIS A 850 -11.05 36.66 -67.50
CA HIS A 850 -10.02 35.64 -67.30
C HIS A 850 -8.79 36.21 -66.61
N LYS A 851 -8.44 37.47 -66.90
CA LYS A 851 -7.41 38.20 -66.17
C LYS A 851 -7.78 38.34 -64.70
N LEU A 852 -9.00 38.77 -64.41
CA LEU A 852 -9.51 38.90 -63.04
C LEU A 852 -9.54 37.55 -62.30
N ALA A 853 -10.00 36.47 -62.94
CA ALA A 853 -9.99 35.13 -62.33
C ALA A 853 -8.57 34.69 -61.94
N LYS A 854 -7.58 35.00 -62.77
CA LYS A 854 -6.17 34.70 -62.50
C LYS A 854 -5.64 35.55 -61.37
N ASP A 855 -5.99 36.84 -61.35
CA ASP A 855 -5.59 37.76 -60.29
C ASP A 855 -6.19 37.36 -58.93
N VAL A 856 -7.42 36.82 -58.88
CA VAL A 856 -8.02 36.24 -57.66
C VAL A 856 -7.18 35.08 -57.13
N VAL A 857 -6.78 34.15 -58.00
CA VAL A 857 -5.97 32.99 -57.60
C VAL A 857 -4.58 33.41 -57.14
N ILE A 858 -3.95 34.39 -57.79
CA ILE A 858 -2.67 34.96 -57.36
C ILE A 858 -2.80 35.60 -55.97
N ALA A 859 -3.83 36.42 -55.74
CA ALA A 859 -4.07 37.07 -54.46
C ALA A 859 -4.32 36.05 -53.32
N CYS A 860 -5.03 34.95 -53.59
CA CYS A 860 -5.19 33.86 -52.63
C CYS A 860 -3.87 33.13 -52.35
N GLY A 861 -3.01 32.94 -53.36
CA GLY A 861 -1.68 32.33 -53.20
C GLY A 861 -0.69 33.21 -52.42
N GLU A 862 -0.90 34.53 -52.44
CA GLU A 862 -0.17 35.53 -51.65
C GLU A 862 -0.77 35.73 -50.23
N ASP A 863 -1.82 34.97 -49.86
CA ASP A 863 -2.63 35.06 -48.62
C ASP A 863 -3.30 36.44 -48.39
N ASP A 864 -3.44 37.25 -49.45
CA ASP A 864 -4.13 38.55 -49.44
C ASP A 864 -5.63 38.37 -49.74
N LEU A 865 -6.36 37.90 -48.71
CA LEU A 865 -7.79 37.61 -48.77
C LEU A 865 -8.65 38.85 -49.07
N ALA A 866 -8.23 40.05 -48.66
CA ALA A 866 -8.98 41.28 -48.91
C ALA A 866 -8.95 41.63 -50.39
N LYS A 867 -7.76 41.58 -51.00
CA LYS A 867 -7.58 41.79 -52.44
C LYS A 867 -8.24 40.68 -53.27
N ALA A 868 -8.15 39.42 -52.83
CA ALA A 868 -8.82 38.30 -53.48
C ALA A 868 -10.34 38.45 -53.51
N HIS A 869 -10.96 38.91 -52.42
CA HIS A 869 -12.40 39.20 -52.38
C HIS A 869 -12.78 40.34 -53.32
N GLN A 870 -12.02 41.44 -53.36
CA GLN A 870 -12.33 42.57 -54.24
C GLN A 870 -12.23 42.17 -55.72
N LEU A 871 -11.17 41.46 -56.11
CA LEU A 871 -11.00 40.93 -57.46
C LEU A 871 -12.10 39.92 -57.82
N PHE A 872 -12.62 39.18 -56.84
CA PHE A 872 -13.75 38.27 -57.03
C PHE A 872 -15.08 39.01 -57.27
N ILE A 873 -15.28 40.17 -56.61
CA ILE A 873 -16.40 41.07 -56.88
C ILE A 873 -16.31 41.63 -58.30
N ASP A 874 -15.13 42.13 -58.69
CA ASP A 874 -14.89 42.68 -60.02
C ASP A 874 -15.07 41.60 -61.10
N PHE A 875 -14.54 40.39 -60.87
CA PHE A 875 -14.77 39.21 -61.72
C PHE A 875 -16.27 38.95 -61.92
N ASN A 876 -17.04 39.00 -60.84
CA ASN A 876 -18.48 38.77 -60.88
C ASN A 876 -19.22 39.87 -61.65
N ALA A 877 -18.83 41.14 -61.50
CA ALA A 877 -19.42 42.28 -62.22
C ALA A 877 -19.14 42.21 -63.73
N TYR A 878 -17.90 41.94 -64.12
CA TYR A 878 -17.54 41.77 -65.53
C TYR A 878 -18.23 40.55 -66.14
N ARG A 879 -18.35 39.45 -65.39
CA ARG A 879 -19.10 38.27 -65.84
C ARG A 879 -20.57 38.59 -66.13
N ILE A 880 -21.22 39.41 -65.30
CA ILE A 880 -22.59 39.87 -65.58
C ILE A 880 -22.65 40.65 -66.88
N SER A 881 -21.75 41.63 -67.05
CA SER A 881 -21.63 42.42 -68.29
C SER A 881 -21.39 41.56 -69.53
N LEU A 882 -20.55 40.53 -69.42
CA LEU A 882 -20.32 39.55 -70.48
C LEU A 882 -21.60 38.80 -70.83
N PHE A 883 -22.34 38.32 -69.83
CA PHE A 883 -23.57 37.57 -70.06
C PHE A 883 -24.64 38.44 -70.72
N GLU A 884 -24.78 39.70 -70.35
CA GLU A 884 -25.71 40.63 -70.99
C GLU A 884 -25.37 40.84 -72.47
N LYS A 885 -24.09 41.04 -72.80
CA LYS A 885 -23.64 41.20 -74.19
C LYS A 885 -23.87 39.94 -75.02
N LEU A 886 -23.64 38.77 -74.44
CA LEU A 886 -23.95 37.48 -75.07
C LEU A 886 -25.46 37.28 -75.26
N ASP A 887 -26.27 37.74 -74.32
CA ASP A 887 -27.73 37.69 -74.43
C ASP A 887 -28.25 38.57 -75.57
N HIS A 888 -27.69 39.77 -75.74
CA HIS A 888 -27.98 40.64 -76.89
C HIS A 888 -27.57 40.03 -78.22
N LEU A 889 -26.38 39.41 -78.27
CA LEU A 889 -25.88 38.70 -79.44
C LEU A 889 -26.78 37.51 -79.82
N PHE A 890 -27.37 36.84 -78.83
CA PHE A 890 -28.25 35.70 -79.02
C PHE A 890 -29.65 36.09 -79.56
N LEU A 891 -30.11 37.32 -79.34
CA LEU A 891 -31.48 37.76 -79.69
C LEU A 891 -31.61 38.49 -81.04
N GLY A 892 -30.52 38.90 -81.69
CA GLY A 892 -30.55 39.37 -83.08
C GLY A 892 -30.86 40.86 -83.31
N GLY A 893 -30.48 41.76 -82.40
CA GLY A 893 -30.22 43.17 -82.73
C GLY A 893 -31.39 44.16 -82.90
N GLU A 894 -32.66 43.76 -82.91
CA GLU A 894 -33.79 44.71 -83.02
C GLU A 894 -34.49 44.95 -81.67
N SER A 895 -34.01 45.93 -80.89
CA SER A 895 -34.87 46.67 -79.97
C SER A 895 -35.23 48.00 -80.64
N ASN A 896 -36.46 48.12 -81.15
CA ASN A 896 -36.99 49.37 -81.70
C ASN A 896 -37.14 50.41 -80.58
N ASP A 897 -36.06 51.13 -80.29
CA ASP A 897 -36.02 52.32 -79.43
C ASP A 897 -36.65 53.57 -80.11
N GLN A 898 -37.11 53.46 -81.36
CA GLN A 898 -37.57 54.59 -82.17
C GLN A 898 -38.97 55.13 -81.85
N ASP A 899 -39.77 54.45 -81.01
CA ASP A 899 -41.12 54.88 -80.60
C ASP A 899 -41.24 55.20 -79.09
N LEU A 900 -40.12 55.54 -78.43
CA LEU A 900 -40.13 55.92 -77.01
C LEU A 900 -40.55 57.37 -76.82
N ALA A 901 -41.50 57.59 -75.91
CA ALA A 901 -42.01 58.93 -75.62
C ALA A 901 -41.06 59.81 -74.80
N ILE A 902 -40.17 59.20 -74.00
CA ILE A 902 -39.08 59.86 -73.27
C ILE A 902 -37.77 59.12 -73.58
N PRO A 903 -36.99 59.56 -74.57
CA PRO A 903 -35.66 59.00 -74.81
C PRO A 903 -34.74 59.35 -73.63
N TRP A 904 -33.86 58.42 -73.26
CA TRP A 904 -32.80 58.70 -72.29
C TRP A 904 -31.82 59.74 -72.86
N ASP A 905 -31.40 60.69 -72.03
CA ASP A 905 -30.54 61.81 -72.38
C ASP A 905 -29.52 62.01 -71.26
N GLU A 906 -28.28 62.35 -71.61
CA GLU A 906 -27.16 62.52 -70.69
C GLU A 906 -27.44 63.59 -69.61
N LYS A 907 -28.36 64.52 -69.86
CA LYS A 907 -28.82 65.48 -68.85
C LYS A 907 -29.38 64.85 -67.58
N TYR A 908 -29.96 63.64 -67.67
CA TYR A 908 -30.51 62.88 -66.54
C TYR A 908 -29.47 62.06 -65.76
N SER A 909 -28.21 62.02 -66.23
CA SER A 909 -27.13 61.34 -65.51
C SER A 909 -26.67 62.15 -64.30
N VAL A 910 -26.42 61.44 -63.20
CA VAL A 910 -25.85 61.95 -61.94
C VAL A 910 -24.42 61.48 -61.72
N GLY A 911 -23.81 60.82 -62.72
CA GLY A 911 -22.41 60.42 -62.70
C GLY A 911 -22.08 59.23 -61.79
N VAL A 912 -23.11 58.54 -61.27
CA VAL A 912 -23.00 57.32 -60.45
C VAL A 912 -23.73 56.19 -61.18
N GLN A 913 -22.98 55.20 -61.66
CA GLN A 913 -23.50 54.20 -62.61
C GLN A 913 -24.72 53.44 -62.09
N ILE A 914 -24.73 53.07 -60.80
CA ILE A 914 -25.85 52.33 -60.21
C ILE A 914 -27.13 53.19 -60.09
N LEU A 915 -26.99 54.50 -59.86
CA LEU A 915 -28.12 55.44 -59.79
C LEU A 915 -28.61 55.81 -61.19
N ASP A 916 -27.69 55.98 -62.15
CA ASP A 916 -28.05 56.18 -63.56
C ASP A 916 -28.82 54.98 -64.13
N GLN A 917 -28.46 53.75 -63.72
CA GLN A 917 -29.22 52.54 -64.06
C GLN A 917 -30.62 52.55 -63.46
N ASP A 918 -30.78 53.06 -62.24
CA ASP A 918 -32.10 53.20 -61.64
C ASP A 918 -32.95 54.22 -62.37
N HIS A 919 -32.38 55.38 -62.68
CA HIS A 919 -33.04 56.43 -63.43
C HIS A 919 -33.47 55.92 -64.81
N GLN A 920 -32.59 55.21 -65.53
CA GLN A 920 -32.93 54.58 -66.80
C GLN A 920 -34.11 53.61 -66.66
N ARG A 921 -34.13 52.84 -65.57
CA ARG A 921 -35.20 51.88 -65.30
C ARG A 921 -36.52 52.57 -64.98
N LEU A 922 -36.48 53.63 -64.20
CA LEU A 922 -37.63 54.47 -63.88
C LEU A 922 -38.18 55.16 -65.14
N VAL A 923 -37.32 55.72 -65.98
CA VAL A 923 -37.69 56.28 -67.29
C VAL A 923 -38.31 55.21 -68.20
N ASN A 924 -37.77 53.99 -68.20
CA ASN A 924 -38.33 52.88 -68.96
C ASN A 924 -39.74 52.50 -68.45
N TYR A 925 -39.95 52.47 -67.13
CA TYR A 925 -41.29 52.26 -66.57
C TYR A 925 -42.28 53.35 -66.98
N ILE A 926 -41.84 54.61 -67.04
CA ILE A 926 -42.67 55.73 -67.53
C ILE A 926 -43.03 55.52 -69.01
N ASN A 927 -42.05 55.21 -69.86
CA ASN A 927 -42.27 54.92 -71.29
C ASN A 927 -43.23 53.73 -71.49
N ARG A 928 -43.12 52.69 -70.66
CA ARG A 928 -44.01 51.52 -70.70
C ARG A 928 -45.41 51.86 -70.24
N LEU A 929 -45.57 52.73 -69.24
CA LEU A 929 -46.87 53.19 -68.78
C LEU A 929 -47.58 54.00 -69.88
N GLU A 930 -46.84 54.84 -70.59
CA GLU A 930 -47.34 55.63 -71.71
C GLU A 930 -47.73 54.77 -72.92
N ALA A 931 -46.86 53.83 -73.32
CA ALA A 931 -47.17 52.88 -74.39
C ALA A 931 -48.39 52.01 -74.05
N ALA A 932 -48.54 51.60 -72.78
CA ALA A 932 -49.70 50.83 -72.34
C ALA A 932 -51.00 51.67 -72.32
N GLY A 933 -50.90 52.98 -72.04
CA GLY A 933 -52.01 53.92 -72.10
C GLY A 933 -52.53 54.14 -73.53
N ALA A 934 -51.63 54.27 -74.50
CA ALA A 934 -51.98 54.51 -75.91
C ALA A 934 -52.73 53.35 -76.61
N VAL A 935 -52.53 52.11 -76.15
CA VAL A 935 -53.03 50.88 -76.79
C VAL A 935 -54.33 50.35 -76.15
N GLY A 936 -54.88 51.05 -75.14
CA GLY A 936 -56.12 50.64 -74.47
C GLY A 936 -55.99 49.33 -73.69
N GLN A 937 -54.83 49.09 -73.06
CA GLN A 937 -54.59 47.86 -72.29
C GLN A 937 -55.45 47.76 -71.03
N SER A 938 -55.64 46.53 -70.53
CA SER A 938 -56.49 46.27 -69.36
C SER A 938 -56.01 47.00 -68.09
N GLN A 939 -56.97 47.41 -67.25
CA GLN A 939 -56.74 48.14 -65.99
C GLN A 939 -55.76 47.42 -65.03
N VAL A 940 -55.73 46.08 -65.08
CA VAL A 940 -54.82 45.25 -64.26
C VAL A 940 -53.38 45.32 -64.75
N ALA A 941 -53.15 45.41 -66.06
CA ALA A 941 -51.82 45.52 -66.64
C ALA A 941 -51.21 46.90 -66.34
N LEU A 942 -52.00 47.97 -66.52
CA LEU A 942 -51.60 49.34 -66.21
C LEU A 942 -51.30 49.51 -64.72
N ALA A 943 -52.15 49.00 -63.83
CA ALA A 943 -51.93 49.05 -62.37
C ALA A 943 -50.66 48.30 -61.93
N ARG A 944 -50.25 47.25 -62.66
CA ARG A 944 -49.01 46.51 -62.38
C ARG A 944 -47.78 47.31 -62.78
N VAL A 945 -47.82 48.04 -63.90
CA VAL A 945 -46.72 48.91 -64.33
C VAL A 945 -46.58 50.09 -63.38
N VAL A 946 -47.69 50.72 -62.97
CA VAL A 946 -47.68 51.78 -61.94
C VAL A 946 -47.11 51.23 -60.63
N ARG A 947 -47.59 50.10 -60.12
CA ARG A 947 -47.07 49.53 -58.87
C ARG A 947 -45.57 49.20 -58.94
N ALA A 948 -45.11 48.62 -60.04
CA ALA A 948 -43.69 48.34 -60.22
C ALA A 948 -42.85 49.62 -60.27
N LEU A 949 -43.36 50.68 -60.90
CA LEU A 949 -42.73 52.00 -60.88
C LEU A 949 -42.65 52.54 -59.44
N LEU A 950 -43.76 52.49 -58.68
CA LEU A 950 -43.85 52.96 -57.30
C LEU A 950 -42.88 52.24 -56.35
N ASP A 951 -42.90 50.92 -56.37
CA ASP A 951 -42.07 50.09 -55.49
C ASP A 951 -40.58 50.32 -55.81
N TYR A 952 -40.25 50.49 -57.08
CA TYR A 952 -38.88 50.75 -57.51
C TYR A 952 -38.41 52.17 -57.17
N THR A 953 -39.29 53.18 -57.27
CA THR A 953 -39.00 54.55 -56.82
C THR A 953 -38.65 54.58 -55.33
N HIS A 954 -39.41 53.87 -54.48
CA HIS A 954 -39.11 53.78 -53.05
C HIS A 954 -37.74 53.12 -52.78
N PHE A 955 -37.45 52.01 -53.47
CA PHE A 955 -36.17 51.32 -53.35
C PHE A 955 -34.98 52.21 -53.80
N HIS A 956 -35.16 52.96 -54.88
CA HIS A 956 -34.16 53.89 -55.38
C HIS A 956 -33.87 55.01 -54.38
N PHE A 957 -34.90 55.70 -53.84
CA PHE A 957 -34.72 56.74 -52.83
C PHE A 957 -34.03 56.25 -51.56
N GLN A 958 -34.40 55.06 -51.05
CA GLN A 958 -33.75 54.51 -49.86
C GLN A 958 -32.25 54.27 -50.09
N ARG A 959 -31.88 53.77 -51.27
CA ARG A 959 -30.48 53.55 -51.63
C ARG A 959 -29.71 54.85 -51.79
N GLU A 960 -30.30 55.87 -52.40
CA GLU A 960 -29.72 57.21 -52.45
C GLU A 960 -29.46 57.78 -51.06
N GLU A 961 -30.44 57.68 -50.16
CA GLU A 961 -30.35 58.16 -48.79
C GLU A 961 -29.27 57.42 -47.99
N GLU A 962 -29.20 56.09 -48.09
CA GLU A 962 -28.15 55.28 -47.46
C GLU A 962 -26.75 55.67 -47.98
N MET A 963 -26.60 55.89 -49.28
CA MET A 963 -25.33 56.34 -49.87
C MET A 963 -24.96 57.76 -49.43
N MET A 964 -25.92 58.68 -49.34
CA MET A 964 -25.69 60.03 -48.82
C MET A 964 -25.34 60.03 -47.32
N GLU A 965 -25.95 59.14 -46.53
CA GLU A 965 -25.71 59.00 -45.09
C GLU A 965 -24.33 58.40 -44.80
N GLN A 966 -23.92 57.37 -45.55
CA GLN A 966 -22.58 56.77 -45.44
C GLN A 966 -21.45 57.74 -45.85
N THR A 967 -21.74 58.69 -46.73
CA THR A 967 -20.75 59.68 -47.23
C THR A 967 -20.85 61.05 -46.57
N GLY A 968 -21.81 61.26 -45.66
CA GLY A 968 -21.98 62.51 -44.90
C GLY A 968 -22.38 63.72 -45.76
N TYR A 969 -23.36 63.58 -46.66
CA TYR A 969 -23.82 64.67 -47.52
C TYR A 969 -24.51 65.81 -46.72
N ALA A 970 -24.07 67.06 -46.92
CA ALA A 970 -24.46 68.19 -46.07
C ALA A 970 -25.94 68.60 -46.18
N GLU A 971 -26.57 68.40 -47.35
CA GLU A 971 -27.99 68.74 -47.58
C GLU A 971 -28.91 67.52 -47.45
N LEU A 972 -28.45 66.41 -46.83
CA LEU A 972 -29.20 65.16 -46.70
C LEU A 972 -30.61 65.36 -46.13
N ASP A 973 -30.75 66.11 -45.05
CA ASP A 973 -32.05 66.35 -44.43
C ASP A 973 -33.02 67.08 -45.37
N ARG A 974 -32.50 68.01 -46.18
CA ARG A 974 -33.29 68.72 -47.19
C ARG A 974 -33.63 67.81 -48.38
N HIS A 975 -32.73 66.90 -48.73
CA HIS A 975 -32.94 65.90 -49.79
C HIS A 975 -34.01 64.87 -49.39
N LYS A 976 -33.96 64.36 -48.16
CA LYS A 976 -34.99 63.48 -47.57
C LYS A 976 -36.38 64.14 -47.57
N GLU A 977 -36.45 65.46 -47.33
CA GLU A 977 -37.72 66.19 -47.40
C GLU A 977 -38.28 66.28 -48.84
N HIS A 978 -37.41 66.44 -49.85
CA HIS A 978 -37.81 66.36 -51.26
C HIS A 978 -38.34 64.96 -51.63
N HIS A 979 -37.65 63.89 -51.22
CA HIS A 979 -38.11 62.51 -51.41
C HIS A 979 -39.45 62.28 -50.74
N ARG A 980 -39.61 62.71 -49.48
CA ARG A 980 -40.85 62.55 -48.74
C ARG A 980 -42.03 63.26 -49.42
N THR A 981 -41.80 64.46 -49.94
CA THR A 981 -42.82 65.22 -50.68
C THR A 981 -43.26 64.48 -51.95
N LEU A 982 -42.31 63.95 -52.72
CA LEU A 982 -42.60 63.17 -53.93
C LEU A 982 -43.30 61.86 -53.59
N VAL A 983 -42.83 61.11 -52.59
CA VAL A 983 -43.46 59.86 -52.13
C VAL A 983 -44.90 60.11 -51.66
N ASP A 984 -45.17 61.20 -50.93
CA ASP A 984 -46.52 61.56 -50.50
C ASP A 984 -47.44 61.91 -51.68
N GLN A 985 -46.94 62.67 -52.68
CA GLN A 985 -47.69 62.96 -53.90
C GLN A 985 -47.98 61.68 -54.69
N VAL A 986 -46.98 60.83 -54.81
CA VAL A 986 -47.02 59.53 -55.48
C VAL A 986 -48.02 58.57 -54.79
N GLN A 987 -48.05 58.54 -53.46
CA GLN A 987 -49.03 57.77 -52.69
C GLN A 987 -50.46 58.31 -52.89
N LYS A 988 -50.65 59.63 -52.91
CA LYS A 988 -51.94 60.24 -53.25
C LYS A 988 -52.41 59.83 -54.64
N TYR A 989 -51.52 59.79 -55.63
CA TYR A 989 -51.86 59.29 -56.97
C TYR A 989 -52.16 57.78 -56.97
N ASN A 990 -51.45 56.95 -56.20
CA ASN A 990 -51.74 55.52 -56.08
C ASN A 990 -53.12 55.25 -55.45
N GLU A 991 -53.52 56.04 -54.44
CA GLU A 991 -54.87 55.97 -53.86
C GLU A 991 -55.94 56.49 -54.83
N ARG A 992 -55.68 57.60 -55.52
CA ARG A 992 -56.59 58.14 -56.55
C ARG A 992 -56.75 57.18 -57.73
N ILE A 993 -55.69 56.52 -58.22
CA ILE A 993 -55.79 55.50 -59.28
C ILE A 993 -56.67 54.32 -58.85
N LYS A 994 -56.58 53.90 -57.57
CA LYS A 994 -57.45 52.84 -57.03
C LYS A 994 -58.93 53.26 -56.98
N ASN A 995 -59.22 54.54 -56.75
CA ASN A 995 -60.58 55.03 -56.50
C ASN A 995 -61.26 55.68 -57.73
N GLU A 996 -60.53 56.43 -58.54
CA GLU A 996 -61.01 57.29 -59.65
C GLU A 996 -60.76 56.66 -61.05
N GLY A 997 -59.94 55.62 -61.16
CA GLY A 997 -59.78 54.86 -62.43
C GLY A 997 -58.94 55.56 -63.51
N LEU A 998 -59.16 55.18 -64.78
CA LEU A 998 -58.26 55.49 -65.91
C LEU A 998 -58.19 56.98 -66.30
N ASP A 999 -59.12 57.81 -65.83
CA ASP A 999 -59.14 59.27 -66.10
C ASP A 999 -57.92 59.99 -65.49
N MET A 1000 -57.21 59.32 -64.58
CA MET A 1000 -56.04 59.83 -63.86
C MET A 1000 -54.68 59.56 -64.55
N ILE A 1001 -54.64 58.70 -65.58
CA ILE A 1001 -53.35 58.28 -66.18
C ILE A 1001 -52.61 59.46 -66.81
N ASP A 1002 -53.33 60.37 -67.48
CA ASP A 1002 -52.74 61.55 -68.07
C ASP A 1002 -52.20 62.51 -67.00
N GLU A 1003 -52.90 62.68 -65.88
CA GLU A 1003 -52.43 63.46 -64.72
C GLU A 1003 -51.17 62.84 -64.09
N VAL A 1004 -51.12 61.51 -63.96
CA VAL A 1004 -49.97 60.79 -63.40
C VAL A 1004 -48.77 60.84 -64.35
N LEU A 1005 -48.98 60.69 -65.65
CA LEU A 1005 -47.93 60.88 -66.66
C LEU A 1005 -47.43 62.32 -66.68
N GLN A 1006 -48.31 63.31 -66.50
CA GLN A 1006 -47.91 64.72 -66.41
C GLN A 1006 -47.07 65.01 -65.16
N PHE A 1007 -47.43 64.44 -64.01
CA PHE A 1007 -46.64 64.53 -62.78
C PHE A 1007 -45.27 63.84 -62.93
N LEU A 1008 -45.24 62.62 -63.46
CA LEU A 1008 -44.00 61.86 -63.66
C LEU A 1008 -43.08 62.51 -64.70
N LYS A 1009 -43.63 63.10 -65.75
CA LYS A 1009 -42.86 63.86 -66.75
C LYS A 1009 -42.43 65.24 -66.26
N GLY A 1010 -43.13 65.81 -65.28
CA GLY A 1010 -42.88 67.11 -64.70
C GLY A 1010 -42.01 67.03 -63.46
N ASP A 1011 -42.64 66.89 -62.30
CA ASP A 1011 -41.99 67.00 -60.98
C ASP A 1011 -40.92 65.93 -60.75
N PHE A 1012 -41.17 64.68 -61.20
CA PHE A 1012 -40.22 63.58 -61.00
C PHE A 1012 -38.97 63.70 -61.89
N LEU A 1013 -39.13 63.98 -63.19
CA LEU A 1013 -37.96 64.26 -64.05
C LEU A 1013 -37.23 65.54 -63.65
N ASN A 1014 -37.94 66.54 -63.10
CA ASN A 1014 -37.32 67.76 -62.61
C ASN A 1014 -36.53 67.54 -61.32
N HIS A 1015 -36.94 66.61 -60.45
CA HIS A 1015 -36.17 66.16 -59.28
C HIS A 1015 -34.79 65.63 -59.70
N ILE A 1016 -34.76 64.72 -60.69
CA ILE A 1016 -33.52 64.19 -61.26
C ILE A 1016 -32.63 65.31 -61.83
N LEU A 1017 -33.23 66.30 -62.50
CA LEU A 1017 -32.49 67.38 -63.15
C LEU A 1017 -31.96 68.45 -62.18
N THR A 1018 -32.60 68.68 -61.04
CA THR A 1018 -32.33 69.86 -60.19
C THR A 1018 -31.91 69.52 -58.77
N VAL A 1019 -32.40 68.41 -58.21
CA VAL A 1019 -32.15 68.00 -56.84
C VAL A 1019 -31.04 66.94 -56.81
N ASP A 1020 -31.15 65.90 -57.63
CA ASP A 1020 -30.20 64.79 -57.68
C ASP A 1020 -28.84 65.21 -58.25
N LYS A 1021 -28.87 66.10 -59.25
CA LYS A 1021 -27.66 66.77 -59.75
C LYS A 1021 -26.84 67.46 -58.65
N GLY A 1022 -27.48 67.85 -57.53
CA GLY A 1022 -26.85 68.54 -56.42
C GLY A 1022 -25.83 67.71 -55.63
N TYR A 1023 -25.89 66.37 -55.68
CA TYR A 1023 -24.93 65.50 -55.02
C TYR A 1023 -23.82 64.96 -55.95
N ASP A 1024 -23.89 65.20 -57.27
CA ASP A 1024 -22.92 64.70 -58.27
C ASP A 1024 -21.47 65.02 -57.87
N SER A 1025 -21.22 66.29 -57.53
CA SER A 1025 -19.89 66.73 -57.08
C SER A 1025 -19.42 66.10 -55.76
N HIS A 1026 -20.36 65.69 -54.89
CA HIS A 1026 -20.06 65.06 -53.60
C HIS A 1026 -19.66 63.60 -53.77
N PHE A 1027 -20.38 62.83 -54.59
CA PHE A 1027 -20.05 61.42 -54.83
C PHE A 1027 -18.77 61.24 -55.64
N LYS A 1028 -18.52 62.12 -56.64
CA LYS A 1028 -17.24 62.15 -57.35
C LYS A 1028 -16.04 62.39 -56.42
N LYS A 1029 -16.22 63.16 -55.34
CA LYS A 1029 -15.15 63.40 -54.34
C LYS A 1029 -14.84 62.18 -53.47
N HIS A 1030 -15.76 61.23 -53.36
CA HIS A 1030 -15.62 60.02 -52.54
C HIS A 1030 -15.26 58.76 -53.35
N ASN A 1031 -14.84 58.91 -54.62
CA ASN A 1031 -14.53 57.82 -55.55
C ASN A 1031 -15.67 56.80 -55.75
N ILE A 1032 -16.91 57.26 -55.59
CA ILE A 1032 -18.10 56.49 -55.96
C ILE A 1032 -18.42 56.87 -57.40
N LEU A 1033 -18.22 55.93 -58.32
CA LEU A 1033 -18.44 56.08 -59.76
C LEU A 1033 -19.54 55.14 -60.25
#